data_AF-A0A672HZN3-F1
#
_entry.id   AF-A0A672HZN3-F1
#
_cell.length_a   1.000
_cell.length_b   1.000
_cell.length_c   1.000
_cell.angle_alpha   90.00
_cell.angle_beta   90.00
_cell.angle_gamma   90.00
#
_symmetry.space_group_name_H-M   'P 1'
#
loop_
_entity.id
_entity.type
_entity.pdbx_description
1 polymer ?
#
loop_
_entity_poly.entity_id
_entity_poly.type
_entity_poly.pdbx_seq_one_letter_code
_entity_poly.pdbx_strand_id
1 'polypeptide(L)'
;MRISWRRTVPLQQPVPRKTRQREPLRRVKTKESRGKRRDQHGPSTVFLQVVGAGTRDSPAAVYVFSEFNRYLFNCGEGTQRLMQEHKLKAARLDNIFLTRLSWQNVGGLSGMILTLKDTGVPECVLSGPPQLESYVHAIKSFSGPLEDIRLSVRPYTEGTYVDDTMTVDQVPLFGESRLSPVQNRSRTGPEPVRSSEVLLLLLHPRKGNFLVPEAKQLGLPVGTAAIGPMIAALKAGSSIVFQGKEIRPEQVCTPADPGPVFLVLECPSEDFVAALWSSEQLRRYQTPGGGSGSARVPSAPRARLHPQLRPRRFPSGTEHLILNEHACTVHNVRSHKIQAQLNMIHPHIFPRLHTCRAQEPQAALHVPNVRAECLLKFQLRPVLEWQRDAIPSCSSEDFVKEASEVPNFLSEVEQCRKLLSSAAAEPSGRRYPEVVFLGTGSALPMKIRNVSGTLVNISSTQALLLDCGEGTFGQLCRHYGDQVDGVLSRISTVFISHLHADHHTGLLMLLYQRERALRAVGKPVGPVLLLAPVQIMSWLTQYHDHCQEILGHVSLIPNRFLCENAETPRPRTRSLIQTLLKQNDLQQFQTCAVRHCRNAFGCSFRHRAGWKLAFSGDTMPCEALGRIGRDATLLIHEATLEDGLEDEALDKRHSTTSQAIAVGVKMNADFILLNHFSQRYAKIPLFSQDLDQRVGVSFDHMRVGLDELKLLPRLLPALKALFAEDIEEMEDRRDRRELKGLRGSGGDGGDGEDGEDGQPNRRLG
;
A
#
# COMPACT_ATOMS: atom_id res chain seq x y z
N MET A 1 -40.91 -21.52 51.15
CA MET A 1 -41.69 -22.66 50.63
C MET A 1 -40.81 -23.43 49.65
N ARG A 2 -40.54 -24.70 49.94
CA ARG A 2 -39.79 -25.64 49.09
C ARG A 2 -40.56 -25.91 47.79
N ILE A 3 -39.85 -26.16 46.68
CA ILE A 3 -39.93 -27.40 45.88
C ILE A 3 -38.70 -27.43 44.95
N SER A 4 -37.88 -28.46 45.13
CA SER A 4 -36.77 -28.86 44.28
C SER A 4 -37.27 -29.74 43.13
N TRP A 5 -36.58 -29.76 41.99
CA TRP A 5 -36.26 -31.02 41.29
C TRP A 5 -34.91 -30.91 40.59
N ARG A 6 -33.94 -31.69 41.07
CA ARG A 6 -32.69 -32.01 40.38
C ARG A 6 -33.01 -32.92 39.19
N ARG A 7 -32.38 -32.68 38.04
CA ARG A 7 -32.04 -33.73 37.07
C ARG A 7 -30.55 -33.64 36.77
N THR A 8 -29.86 -34.71 37.17
CA THR A 8 -28.48 -35.09 36.87
C THR A 8 -28.27 -35.21 35.36
N VAL A 9 -27.19 -34.57 34.86
CA VAL A 9 -26.62 -34.79 33.52
C VAL A 9 -25.19 -35.31 33.73
N PRO A 10 -24.70 -36.31 32.98
CA PRO A 10 -23.40 -36.94 33.26
C PRO A 10 -22.23 -36.00 32.95
N LEU A 11 -21.17 -36.06 33.77
CA LEU A 11 -19.87 -35.47 33.48
C LEU A 11 -19.31 -36.05 32.17
N GLN A 12 -19.23 -35.23 31.12
CA GLN A 12 -18.33 -35.48 30.00
C GLN A 12 -16.94 -34.94 30.36
N GLN A 13 -15.92 -35.79 30.27
CA GLN A 13 -14.52 -35.44 30.41
C GLN A 13 -14.14 -34.27 29.48
N PRO A 14 -13.26 -33.34 29.89
CA PRO A 14 -12.80 -32.27 29.03
C PRO A 14 -11.94 -32.84 27.89
N VAL A 15 -12.48 -32.82 26.68
CA VAL A 15 -11.72 -33.07 25.45
C VAL A 15 -10.68 -31.95 25.31
N PRO A 16 -9.40 -32.25 25.04
CA PRO A 16 -8.36 -31.22 24.91
C PRO A 16 -8.76 -30.23 23.80
N ARG A 17 -8.77 -28.95 24.14
CA ARG A 17 -9.03 -27.86 23.19
C ARG A 17 -7.96 -27.88 22.10
N LYS A 18 -8.30 -28.46 20.96
CA LYS A 18 -7.58 -28.25 19.70
C LYS A 18 -7.51 -26.75 19.45
N THR A 19 -6.29 -26.23 19.35
CA THR A 19 -5.98 -24.96 18.71
C THR A 19 -6.78 -24.86 17.42
N ARG A 20 -7.70 -23.89 17.34
CA ARG A 20 -8.46 -23.61 16.11
C ARG A 20 -7.48 -23.11 15.05
N GLN A 21 -6.88 -24.03 14.29
CA GLN A 21 -6.41 -23.75 12.95
C GLN A 21 -7.61 -23.19 12.17
N ARG A 22 -7.54 -21.93 11.75
CA ARG A 22 -8.53 -21.31 10.87
C ARG A 22 -8.54 -22.12 9.57
N GLU A 23 -9.62 -22.86 9.31
CA GLU A 23 -9.74 -23.87 8.26
C GLU A 23 -9.31 -23.39 6.85
N PRO A 24 -8.18 -23.88 6.29
CA PRO A 24 -7.97 -23.87 4.83
C PRO A 24 -8.87 -24.92 4.13
N LEU A 25 -9.30 -25.95 4.87
CA LEU A 25 -10.04 -27.12 4.36
C LEU A 25 -11.40 -26.79 3.72
N ARG A 26 -12.13 -25.79 4.23
CA ARG A 26 -13.42 -25.39 3.66
C ARG A 26 -13.26 -24.66 2.31
N ARG A 27 -12.11 -24.02 2.10
CA ARG A 27 -11.78 -23.24 0.89
C ARG A 27 -11.23 -24.14 -0.22
N VAL A 28 -10.38 -25.10 0.12
CA VAL A 28 -9.91 -26.16 -0.80
C VAL A 28 -11.08 -27.02 -1.28
N LYS A 29 -12.00 -27.43 -0.39
CA LYS A 29 -13.25 -28.12 -0.77
C LYS A 29 -14.12 -27.31 -1.74
N THR A 30 -14.13 -25.98 -1.64
CA THR A 30 -14.89 -25.12 -2.58
C THR A 30 -14.21 -25.08 -3.97
N LYS A 31 -12.87 -25.12 -4.04
CA LYS A 31 -12.13 -25.19 -5.32
C LYS A 31 -12.24 -26.59 -5.95
N GLU A 32 -12.17 -27.66 -5.16
CA GLU A 32 -12.33 -29.06 -5.62
C GLU A 32 -13.78 -29.41 -6.03
N SER A 33 -14.79 -28.90 -5.32
CA SER A 33 -16.20 -29.09 -5.71
C SER A 33 -16.59 -28.29 -6.97
N ARG A 34 -15.90 -27.18 -7.25
CA ARG A 34 -16.05 -26.42 -8.51
C ARG A 34 -15.40 -27.11 -9.69
N GLY A 35 -14.26 -27.79 -9.49
CA GLY A 35 -13.66 -28.65 -10.51
C GLY A 35 -14.60 -29.77 -11.01
N LYS A 36 -15.58 -30.18 -10.20
CA LYS A 36 -16.63 -31.15 -10.57
C LYS A 36 -17.88 -30.53 -11.23
N ARG A 37 -18.00 -29.19 -11.25
CA ARG A 37 -19.06 -28.44 -11.95
C ARG A 37 -18.44 -27.55 -13.03
N ARG A 38 -17.78 -28.15 -14.03
CA ARG A 38 -17.51 -27.50 -15.31
C ARG A 38 -18.79 -27.43 -16.16
N ASP A 39 -19.86 -26.87 -15.60
CA ASP A 39 -20.99 -26.45 -16.43
C ASP A 39 -20.53 -25.21 -17.20
N GLN A 40 -20.61 -25.29 -18.53
CA GLN A 40 -20.14 -24.34 -19.54
C GLN A 40 -20.87 -22.98 -19.50
N HIS A 41 -20.88 -22.30 -18.36
CA HIS A 41 -21.56 -21.02 -18.21
C HIS A 41 -20.56 -19.98 -17.68
N GLY A 42 -20.12 -19.08 -18.57
CA GLY A 42 -19.32 -17.93 -18.17
C GLY A 42 -20.04 -17.06 -17.12
N PRO A 43 -19.30 -16.15 -16.46
CA PRO A 43 -19.80 -15.34 -15.35
C PRO A 43 -20.98 -14.47 -15.75
N SER A 44 -21.98 -14.37 -14.86
CA SER A 44 -23.17 -13.55 -15.06
C SER A 44 -22.90 -12.06 -14.83
N THR A 45 -21.97 -11.76 -13.92
CA THR A 45 -21.55 -10.40 -13.61
C THR A 45 -20.03 -10.32 -13.62
N VAL A 46 -19.51 -9.30 -14.31
CA VAL A 46 -18.09 -8.98 -14.35
C VAL A 46 -17.95 -7.48 -14.30
N PHE A 47 -17.06 -7.00 -13.42
CA PHE A 47 -16.77 -5.59 -13.26
C PHE A 47 -15.28 -5.36 -13.40
N LEU A 48 -14.93 -4.26 -14.05
CA LEU A 48 -13.61 -3.66 -14.03
C LEU A 48 -13.69 -2.40 -13.16
N GLN A 49 -12.80 -2.25 -12.19
CA GLN A 49 -12.81 -1.11 -11.28
C GLN A 49 -11.43 -0.49 -11.15
N VAL A 50 -11.34 0.83 -11.23
CA VAL A 50 -10.09 1.57 -10.99
C VAL A 50 -9.76 1.53 -9.51
N VAL A 51 -8.58 1.02 -9.16
CA VAL A 51 -8.03 1.10 -7.80
C VAL A 51 -7.19 2.36 -7.66
N GLY A 52 -6.31 2.59 -8.64
CA GLY A 52 -5.47 3.77 -8.74
C GLY A 52 -5.46 4.30 -10.17
N ALA A 53 -5.65 5.61 -10.34
CA ALA A 53 -5.81 6.25 -11.63
C ALA A 53 -4.48 6.59 -12.34
N GLY A 54 -3.33 6.31 -11.72
CA GLY A 54 -2.01 6.66 -12.27
C GLY A 54 -1.61 8.12 -12.10
N THR A 55 -2.20 8.83 -11.14
CA THR A 55 -1.80 10.20 -10.80
C THR A 55 -0.36 10.22 -10.24
N ARG A 56 0.23 11.40 -10.11
CA ARG A 56 1.61 11.51 -9.60
C ARG A 56 1.78 10.89 -8.21
N ASP A 57 0.74 10.90 -7.39
CA ASP A 57 0.69 10.39 -6.02
C ASP A 57 0.02 9.00 -5.86
N SER A 58 -0.48 8.40 -6.94
CA SER A 58 -1.25 7.14 -6.92
C SER A 58 -0.83 6.20 -8.04
N PRO A 59 -0.73 4.88 -7.81
CA PRO A 59 -0.33 3.94 -8.85
C PRO A 59 -1.40 3.83 -9.94
N ALA A 60 -1.05 3.31 -11.11
CA ALA A 60 -2.02 2.86 -12.11
C ALA A 60 -2.35 1.40 -11.83
N ALA A 61 -3.56 1.12 -11.33
CA ALA A 61 -3.97 -0.23 -10.95
C ALA A 61 -5.47 -0.45 -11.20
N VAL A 62 -5.80 -1.61 -11.76
CA VAL A 62 -7.18 -2.00 -12.11
C VAL A 62 -7.53 -3.33 -11.45
N TYR A 63 -8.70 -3.39 -10.84
CA TYR A 63 -9.22 -4.57 -10.15
C TYR A 63 -10.43 -5.11 -10.90
N VAL A 64 -10.34 -6.34 -11.40
CA VAL A 64 -11.41 -7.02 -12.12
C VAL A 64 -11.98 -8.12 -11.26
N PHE A 65 -13.30 -8.23 -11.16
CA PHE A 65 -13.91 -9.25 -10.33
C PHE A 65 -15.23 -9.78 -10.90
N SER A 66 -15.48 -11.06 -10.60
CA SER A 66 -16.71 -11.78 -10.91
C SER A 66 -17.24 -12.50 -9.67
N GLU A 67 -18.32 -13.26 -9.85
CA GLU A 67 -18.80 -14.22 -8.85
C GLU A 67 -17.79 -15.35 -8.53
N PHE A 68 -16.90 -15.64 -9.47
CA PHE A 68 -15.94 -16.73 -9.38
C PHE A 68 -14.56 -16.26 -8.88
N ASN A 69 -13.95 -15.30 -9.59
CA ASN A 69 -12.53 -14.93 -9.47
C ASN A 69 -12.33 -13.41 -9.27
N ARG A 70 -11.13 -13.03 -8.84
CA ARG A 70 -10.68 -11.64 -8.72
C ARG A 70 -9.25 -11.52 -9.27
N TYR A 71 -9.00 -10.42 -9.93
CA TYR A 71 -7.75 -10.13 -10.62
C TYR A 71 -7.30 -8.72 -10.29
N LEU A 72 -5.99 -8.55 -10.17
CA LEU A 72 -5.37 -7.24 -10.05
C LEU A 72 -4.39 -7.05 -11.21
N PHE A 73 -4.55 -5.96 -11.94
CA PHE A 73 -3.66 -5.55 -13.01
C PHE A 73 -2.80 -4.39 -12.49
N ASN A 74 -1.50 -4.65 -12.38
CA ASN A 74 -0.49 -3.83 -11.70
C ASN A 74 -0.74 -3.63 -10.20
N CYS A 75 0.35 -3.52 -9.46
CA CYS A 75 0.37 -3.36 -8.02
C CYS A 75 1.53 -2.42 -7.61
N GLY A 76 1.42 -1.15 -8.01
CA GLY A 76 2.35 -0.10 -7.59
C GLY A 76 2.23 0.27 -6.11
N GLU A 77 3.13 1.14 -5.65
CA GLU A 77 3.10 1.63 -4.26
C GLU A 77 1.72 2.18 -3.89
N GLY A 78 1.20 1.82 -2.71
CA GLY A 78 -0.07 2.29 -2.19
C GLY A 78 -1.29 1.50 -2.66
N THR A 79 -1.20 0.59 -3.64
CA THR A 79 -2.35 -0.19 -4.13
C THR A 79 -3.07 -0.91 -2.99
N GLN A 80 -2.33 -1.55 -2.08
CA GLN A 80 -2.88 -2.18 -0.88
C GLN A 80 -3.66 -1.21 0.02
N ARG A 81 -3.12 0.00 0.22
CA ARG A 81 -3.69 1.05 1.06
C ARG A 81 -5.00 1.54 0.44
N LEU A 82 -5.04 1.70 -0.88
CA LEU A 82 -6.24 2.08 -1.63
C LEU A 82 -7.31 1.00 -1.57
N MET A 83 -6.93 -0.28 -1.71
CA MET A 83 -7.88 -1.38 -1.54
C MET A 83 -8.50 -1.38 -0.14
N GLN A 84 -7.70 -1.17 0.92
CA GLN A 84 -8.22 -1.04 2.27
C GLN A 84 -9.12 0.19 2.43
N GLU A 85 -8.68 1.37 1.95
CA GLU A 85 -9.41 2.64 1.96
C GLU A 85 -10.84 2.46 1.47
N HIS A 86 -10.98 1.79 0.33
CA HIS A 86 -12.24 1.63 -0.39
C HIS A 86 -12.93 0.29 -0.14
N LYS A 87 -12.46 -0.50 0.84
CA LYS A 87 -13.03 -1.80 1.21
C LYS A 87 -13.09 -2.79 0.02
N LEU A 88 -12.13 -2.69 -0.91
CA LEU A 88 -11.98 -3.65 -2.00
C LEU A 88 -11.48 -4.99 -1.42
N LYS A 89 -12.14 -6.09 -1.82
CA LYS A 89 -11.91 -7.40 -1.22
C LYS A 89 -10.64 -8.06 -1.77
N ALA A 90 -9.59 -8.17 -0.96
CA ALA A 90 -8.42 -9.01 -1.27
C ALA A 90 -8.72 -10.52 -1.15
N ALA A 91 -9.80 -10.90 -0.47
CA ALA A 91 -10.19 -12.30 -0.35
C ALA A 91 -10.52 -12.89 -1.74
N ARG A 92 -9.79 -13.95 -2.12
CA ARG A 92 -9.83 -14.61 -3.45
C ARG A 92 -9.17 -13.81 -4.58
N LEU A 93 -8.30 -12.85 -4.25
CA LEU A 93 -7.34 -12.32 -5.21
C LEU A 93 -6.21 -13.34 -5.35
N ASP A 94 -6.41 -14.31 -6.24
CA ASP A 94 -5.45 -15.38 -6.52
C ASP A 94 -4.65 -15.16 -7.80
N ASN A 95 -4.90 -14.06 -8.52
CA ASN A 95 -4.20 -13.72 -9.76
C ASN A 95 -3.83 -12.23 -9.81
N ILE A 96 -2.55 -11.95 -10.01
CA ILE A 96 -2.04 -10.59 -10.27
C ILE A 96 -1.28 -10.60 -11.60
N PHE A 97 -1.67 -9.74 -12.52
CA PHE A 97 -1.01 -9.57 -13.81
C PHE A 97 -0.24 -8.25 -13.82
N LEU A 98 1.02 -8.29 -14.24
CA LEU A 98 1.93 -7.15 -14.24
C LEU A 98 2.30 -6.82 -15.68
N THR A 99 1.98 -5.61 -16.12
CA THR A 99 2.26 -5.20 -17.51
C THR A 99 3.72 -4.81 -17.73
N ARG A 100 4.48 -4.57 -16.66
CA ARG A 100 5.90 -4.20 -16.71
C ARG A 100 6.58 -4.44 -15.37
N LEU A 101 7.89 -4.74 -15.38
CA LEU A 101 8.73 -4.75 -14.19
C LEU A 101 9.36 -3.37 -13.93
N SER A 102 8.51 -2.38 -13.72
CA SER A 102 8.90 -1.08 -13.18
C SER A 102 8.34 -0.87 -11.80
N TRP A 103 9.01 -0.04 -11.00
CA TRP A 103 8.58 0.22 -9.62
C TRP A 103 7.15 0.77 -9.54
N GLN A 104 6.71 1.52 -10.56
CA GLN A 104 5.32 1.99 -10.69
C GLN A 104 4.27 0.86 -10.76
N ASN A 105 4.68 -0.34 -11.21
CA ASN A 105 3.81 -1.49 -11.41
C ASN A 105 3.97 -2.56 -10.32
N VAL A 106 5.13 -2.63 -9.69
CA VAL A 106 5.46 -3.71 -8.74
C VAL A 106 5.70 -3.23 -7.31
N GLY A 107 5.88 -1.93 -7.08
CA GLY A 107 6.35 -1.40 -5.80
C GLY A 107 5.48 -1.73 -4.59
N GLY A 108 4.19 -2.01 -4.80
CA GLY A 108 3.25 -2.41 -3.74
C GLY A 108 3.09 -3.93 -3.58
N LEU A 109 3.78 -4.76 -4.38
CA LEU A 109 3.64 -6.22 -4.31
C LEU A 109 4.07 -6.79 -2.97
N SER A 110 5.15 -6.27 -2.37
CA SER A 110 5.65 -6.78 -1.09
C SER A 110 4.59 -6.70 0.01
N GLY A 111 3.98 -5.53 0.19
CA GLY A 111 2.89 -5.36 1.15
C GLY A 111 1.59 -6.07 0.75
N MET A 112 1.27 -6.13 -0.55
CA MET A 112 0.11 -6.88 -1.04
C MET A 112 0.23 -8.37 -0.72
N ILE A 113 1.40 -8.97 -0.90
CA ILE A 113 1.68 -10.38 -0.56
C ILE A 113 1.46 -10.63 0.93
N LEU A 114 1.97 -9.74 1.79
CA LEU A 114 1.75 -9.83 3.24
C LEU A 114 0.25 -9.72 3.58
N THR A 115 -0.47 -8.79 2.94
CA THR A 115 -1.93 -8.65 3.09
C THR A 115 -2.69 -9.91 2.66
N LEU A 116 -2.27 -10.54 1.55
CA LEU A 116 -2.87 -11.79 1.05
C LEU A 116 -2.61 -12.96 2.00
N LYS A 117 -1.39 -13.05 2.55
CA LYS A 117 -1.01 -14.01 3.59
C LYS A 117 -1.92 -13.86 4.82
N ASP A 118 -2.03 -12.64 5.36
CA ASP A 118 -2.85 -12.35 6.55
C ASP A 118 -4.35 -12.57 6.31
N THR A 119 -4.81 -12.34 5.07
CA THR A 119 -6.18 -12.64 4.63
C THR A 119 -6.42 -14.16 4.50
N GLY A 120 -5.37 -14.97 4.53
CA GLY A 120 -5.44 -16.44 4.39
C GLY A 120 -5.68 -16.90 2.96
N VAL A 121 -5.16 -16.17 1.96
CA VAL A 121 -5.15 -16.61 0.56
C VAL A 121 -4.07 -17.69 0.39
N PRO A 122 -4.43 -18.93 0.01
CA PRO A 122 -3.48 -20.05 0.03
C PRO A 122 -2.46 -19.99 -1.11
N GLU A 123 -2.86 -19.45 -2.26
CA GLU A 123 -2.02 -19.34 -3.45
C GLU A 123 -2.34 -18.05 -4.19
N CYS A 124 -1.30 -17.39 -4.69
CA CYS A 124 -1.39 -16.26 -5.61
C CYS A 124 -0.47 -16.51 -6.81
N VAL A 125 -1.04 -16.44 -8.01
CA VAL A 125 -0.33 -16.55 -9.29
C VAL A 125 0.03 -15.15 -9.75
N LEU A 126 1.33 -14.89 -9.92
CA LEU A 126 1.87 -13.65 -10.42
C LEU A 126 2.29 -13.86 -11.88
N SER A 127 1.62 -13.18 -12.81
CA SER A 127 1.92 -13.26 -14.24
C SER A 127 2.57 -11.97 -14.73
N GLY A 128 3.59 -12.08 -15.56
CA GLY A 128 4.25 -10.91 -16.14
C GLY A 128 5.61 -11.22 -16.76
N PRO A 129 6.51 -10.21 -16.83
CA PRO A 129 7.79 -10.37 -17.52
C PRO A 129 8.69 -11.44 -16.87
N PRO A 130 9.63 -12.06 -17.62
CA PRO A 130 10.37 -13.24 -17.17
C PRO A 130 11.23 -12.98 -15.93
N GLN A 131 11.67 -11.73 -15.73
CA GLN A 131 12.46 -11.34 -14.55
C GLN A 131 11.62 -11.25 -13.26
N LEU A 132 10.31 -11.48 -13.33
CA LEU A 132 9.39 -11.43 -12.19
C LEU A 132 9.77 -12.44 -11.12
N GLU A 133 10.27 -13.61 -11.51
CA GLU A 133 10.72 -14.63 -10.57
C GLU A 133 11.89 -14.13 -9.72
N SER A 134 12.89 -13.51 -10.36
CA SER A 134 14.02 -12.88 -9.67
C SER A 134 13.57 -11.74 -8.76
N TYR A 135 12.59 -10.94 -9.18
CA TYR A 135 12.02 -9.87 -8.35
C TYR A 135 11.30 -10.41 -7.11
N VAL A 136 10.48 -11.46 -7.27
CA VAL A 136 9.78 -12.12 -6.16
C VAL A 136 10.78 -12.76 -5.18
N HIS A 137 11.86 -13.35 -5.69
CA HIS A 137 12.96 -13.84 -4.86
C HIS A 137 13.63 -12.70 -4.08
N ALA A 138 13.88 -11.56 -4.72
CA ALA A 138 14.50 -10.41 -4.10
C ALA A 138 13.63 -9.80 -2.98
N ILE A 139 12.30 -9.74 -3.11
CA ILE A 139 11.40 -9.28 -2.04
C ILE A 139 11.51 -10.13 -0.77
N LYS A 140 11.69 -11.45 -0.92
CA LYS A 140 11.81 -12.37 0.22
C LYS A 140 12.98 -12.02 1.15
N SER A 141 13.98 -11.28 0.67
CA SER A 141 15.13 -10.88 1.50
C SER A 141 14.75 -9.92 2.64
N PHE A 142 13.62 -9.21 2.54
CA PHE A 142 13.19 -8.23 3.54
C PHE A 142 11.74 -8.41 4.02
N SER A 143 10.91 -9.19 3.32
CA SER A 143 9.54 -9.52 3.79
C SER A 143 9.46 -10.69 4.77
N GLY A 144 10.58 -11.40 5.00
CA GLY A 144 10.63 -12.55 5.91
C GLY A 144 9.95 -13.82 5.35
N PRO A 145 9.71 -14.84 6.19
CA PRO A 145 9.14 -16.12 5.75
C PRO A 145 7.69 -16.00 5.25
N LEU A 146 7.45 -16.49 4.03
CA LEU A 146 6.14 -16.51 3.36
C LEU A 146 5.51 -17.93 3.34
N GLU A 147 5.72 -18.72 4.40
CA GLU A 147 5.38 -20.16 4.45
C GLU A 147 3.87 -20.45 4.34
N ASP A 148 3.01 -19.47 4.67
CA ASP A 148 1.54 -19.61 4.65
C ASP A 148 0.88 -19.18 3.33
N ILE A 149 1.66 -18.80 2.31
CA ILE A 149 1.15 -18.44 0.98
C ILE A 149 2.05 -19.00 -0.11
N ARG A 150 1.47 -19.80 -1.03
CA ARG A 150 2.18 -20.24 -2.22
C ARG A 150 2.17 -19.11 -3.26
N LEU A 151 3.36 -18.63 -3.62
CA LEU A 151 3.53 -17.71 -4.74
C LEU A 151 4.01 -18.48 -5.96
N SER A 152 3.19 -18.50 -7.01
CA SER A 152 3.49 -19.15 -8.28
C SER A 152 3.77 -18.05 -9.31
N VAL A 153 4.94 -18.04 -9.94
CA VAL A 153 5.28 -17.07 -10.98
C VAL A 153 5.04 -17.70 -12.34
N ARG A 154 4.34 -16.98 -13.21
CA ARG A 154 4.02 -17.40 -14.56
C ARG A 154 4.59 -16.40 -15.57
N PRO A 155 5.70 -16.70 -16.25
CA PRO A 155 6.27 -15.78 -17.22
C PRO A 155 5.34 -15.66 -18.44
N TYR A 156 5.40 -14.54 -19.17
CA TYR A 156 4.63 -14.36 -20.41
C TYR A 156 4.93 -15.42 -21.49
N THR A 157 6.07 -16.11 -21.40
CA THR A 157 6.46 -17.17 -22.34
C THR A 157 5.65 -18.44 -22.16
N GLU A 158 4.99 -18.62 -21.01
CA GLU A 158 3.95 -19.63 -20.87
C GLU A 158 2.70 -19.22 -21.65
N GLY A 159 1.98 -20.19 -22.22
CA GLY A 159 0.84 -19.94 -23.11
C GLY A 159 -0.35 -19.20 -22.47
N THR A 160 -1.53 -19.35 -23.02
CA THR A 160 -2.73 -18.68 -22.49
C THR A 160 -3.09 -19.12 -21.06
N TYR A 161 -3.45 -18.17 -20.19
CA TYR A 161 -4.04 -18.46 -18.86
C TYR A 161 -5.55 -18.59 -19.00
N VAL A 162 -6.17 -19.58 -18.35
CA VAL A 162 -7.62 -19.85 -18.44
C VAL A 162 -8.18 -20.27 -17.09
N ASP A 163 -9.30 -19.67 -16.67
CA ASP A 163 -10.06 -20.09 -15.48
C ASP A 163 -11.58 -20.05 -15.69
N ASP A 164 -12.39 -20.03 -14.62
CA ASP A 164 -13.85 -20.06 -14.72
C ASP A 164 -14.45 -18.75 -15.31
N THR A 165 -13.72 -17.63 -15.24
CA THR A 165 -14.22 -16.32 -15.66
C THR A 165 -13.73 -15.93 -17.05
N MET A 166 -12.43 -16.10 -17.32
CA MET A 166 -11.81 -15.54 -18.52
C MET A 166 -10.56 -16.30 -18.99
N THR A 167 -10.22 -16.02 -20.24
CA THR A 167 -8.98 -16.41 -20.91
C THR A 167 -8.10 -15.16 -21.01
N VAL A 168 -6.82 -15.26 -20.62
CA VAL A 168 -5.85 -14.16 -20.65
C VAL A 168 -4.63 -14.55 -21.50
N ASP A 169 -4.44 -13.82 -22.60
CA ASP A 169 -3.28 -13.90 -23.49
C ASP A 169 -2.32 -12.75 -23.17
N GLN A 170 -1.02 -13.05 -23.06
CA GLN A 170 0.03 -12.06 -22.83
C GLN A 170 0.78 -11.80 -24.13
N VAL A 171 0.77 -10.55 -24.61
CA VAL A 171 1.42 -10.11 -25.84
C VAL A 171 2.63 -9.27 -25.46
N PRO A 172 3.86 -9.80 -25.58
CA PRO A 172 5.06 -9.04 -25.25
C PRO A 172 5.33 -7.96 -26.31
N LEU A 173 5.70 -6.77 -25.83
CA LEU A 173 6.17 -5.65 -26.64
C LEU A 173 7.62 -5.33 -26.27
N PHE A 174 8.44 -5.09 -27.29
CA PHE A 174 9.84 -4.71 -27.12
C PHE A 174 10.05 -3.34 -27.75
N GLY A 175 10.62 -2.41 -27.00
CA GLY A 175 10.91 -1.07 -27.51
C GLY A 175 12.06 -1.10 -28.53
N GLU A 176 11.97 -0.27 -29.57
CA GLU A 176 13.08 -0.07 -30.51
C GLU A 176 14.24 0.65 -29.79
N SER A 177 15.39 -0.02 -29.63
CA SER A 177 16.54 0.57 -28.95
C SER A 177 17.16 1.72 -29.78
N ARG A 178 16.82 2.97 -29.46
CA ARG A 178 17.54 4.15 -29.95
C ARG A 178 18.72 4.47 -29.02
N LEU A 179 19.82 3.73 -29.14
CA LEU A 179 21.08 4.15 -28.51
C LEU A 179 21.72 5.28 -29.35
N SER A 180 22.06 6.38 -28.69
CA SER A 180 22.98 7.37 -29.24
C SER A 180 24.42 6.81 -29.24
N PRO A 181 25.29 7.14 -30.22
CA PRO A 181 26.57 6.45 -30.44
C PRO A 181 27.61 6.55 -29.30
N VAL A 182 27.33 7.31 -28.24
CA VAL A 182 28.35 7.74 -27.25
C VAL A 182 28.51 6.76 -26.07
N GLN A 183 27.57 5.84 -25.83
CA GLN A 183 27.60 4.97 -24.65
C GLN A 183 28.22 3.57 -24.86
N ASN A 184 28.81 3.30 -26.03
CA ASN A 184 29.22 1.94 -26.40
C ASN A 184 30.64 1.52 -25.98
N ARG A 185 31.17 2.04 -24.86
CA ARG A 185 32.46 1.58 -24.32
C ARG A 185 32.27 1.05 -22.89
N SER A 186 32.29 -0.29 -22.77
CA SER A 186 32.39 -1.11 -21.53
C SER A 186 31.17 -1.91 -21.04
N ARG A 187 30.26 -2.41 -21.90
CA ARG A 187 29.29 -3.45 -21.48
C ARG A 187 29.80 -4.86 -21.82
N THR A 188 30.01 -5.70 -20.81
CA THR A 188 30.34 -7.14 -20.94
C THR A 188 29.23 -8.07 -20.43
N GLY A 189 27.99 -7.57 -20.28
CA GLY A 189 26.81 -8.37 -19.91
C GLY A 189 25.67 -8.21 -20.93
N PRO A 190 24.71 -9.17 -21.00
CA PRO A 190 23.53 -9.03 -21.85
C PRO A 190 22.75 -7.76 -21.48
N GLU A 191 22.36 -6.96 -22.47
CA GLU A 191 21.59 -5.74 -22.20
C GLU A 191 20.22 -6.09 -21.57
N PRO A 192 19.75 -5.33 -20.58
CA PRO A 192 18.40 -5.52 -20.05
C PRO A 192 17.40 -5.18 -21.16
N VAL A 193 16.75 -6.21 -21.70
CA VAL A 193 15.69 -6.07 -22.70
C VAL A 193 14.55 -5.27 -22.07
N ARG A 194 14.30 -4.06 -22.57
CA ARG A 194 13.16 -3.24 -22.16
C ARG A 194 11.88 -3.82 -22.77
N SER A 195 11.16 -4.63 -21.99
CA SER A 195 9.88 -5.20 -22.37
C SER A 195 8.72 -4.52 -21.64
N SER A 196 7.59 -4.36 -22.33
CA SER A 196 6.28 -4.13 -21.74
C SER A 196 5.31 -5.19 -22.27
N GLU A 197 4.20 -5.40 -21.57
CA GLU A 197 3.22 -6.42 -21.95
C GLU A 197 1.86 -5.78 -22.22
N VAL A 198 1.20 -6.31 -23.25
CA VAL A 198 -0.22 -6.08 -23.50
C VAL A 198 -0.96 -7.34 -23.10
N LEU A 199 -1.90 -7.19 -22.17
CA LEU A 199 -2.74 -8.28 -21.70
C LEU A 199 -4.05 -8.23 -22.49
N LEU A 200 -4.39 -9.34 -23.12
CA LEU A 200 -5.60 -9.53 -23.89
C LEU A 200 -6.52 -10.49 -23.13
N LEU A 201 -7.74 -10.02 -22.82
CA LEU A 201 -8.66 -10.71 -21.93
C LEU A 201 -9.97 -10.99 -22.64
N LEU A 202 -10.31 -12.28 -22.73
CA LEU A 202 -11.54 -12.78 -23.34
C LEU A 202 -12.44 -13.36 -22.24
N LEU A 203 -13.58 -12.72 -21.97
CA LEU A 203 -14.56 -13.29 -21.06
C LEU A 203 -15.21 -14.53 -21.66
N HIS A 204 -15.40 -15.56 -20.84
CA HIS A 204 -16.00 -16.80 -21.32
C HIS A 204 -17.45 -16.60 -21.75
N PRO A 205 -17.89 -17.21 -22.88
CA PRO A 205 -19.24 -17.04 -23.39
C PRO A 205 -20.27 -17.60 -22.40
N ARG A 206 -21.45 -16.99 -22.42
CA ARG A 206 -22.57 -17.37 -21.58
C ARG A 206 -23.74 -17.78 -22.47
N LYS A 207 -24.20 -19.02 -22.29
CA LYS A 207 -25.39 -19.53 -22.96
C LYS A 207 -26.62 -18.72 -22.55
N GLY A 208 -27.59 -18.58 -23.44
CA GLY A 208 -28.87 -17.95 -23.15
C GLY A 208 -29.59 -18.53 -21.93
N ASN A 209 -30.35 -17.69 -21.22
CA ASN A 209 -31.24 -18.14 -20.17
C ASN A 209 -32.46 -18.80 -20.81
N PHE A 210 -32.89 -19.94 -20.25
CA PHE A 210 -34.10 -20.61 -20.71
C PHE A 210 -35.32 -19.89 -20.15
N LEU A 211 -36.21 -19.52 -21.04
CA LEU A 211 -37.40 -18.73 -20.80
C LEU A 211 -38.55 -19.67 -20.46
N VAL A 212 -38.70 -19.91 -19.16
CA VAL A 212 -39.70 -20.82 -18.60
C VAL A 212 -41.14 -20.45 -19.00
N PRO A 213 -41.57 -19.17 -18.98
CA PRO A 213 -42.93 -18.81 -19.40
C PRO A 213 -43.23 -19.17 -20.87
N GLU A 214 -42.30 -18.88 -21.77
CA GLU A 214 -42.38 -19.10 -23.21
C GLU A 214 -42.37 -20.60 -23.53
N ALA A 215 -41.54 -21.36 -22.80
CA ALA A 215 -41.55 -22.81 -22.86
C ALA A 215 -42.88 -23.43 -22.43
N LYS A 216 -43.52 -22.89 -21.36
CA LYS A 216 -44.86 -23.34 -20.93
C LYS A 216 -45.91 -23.04 -22.00
N GLN A 217 -45.84 -21.89 -22.66
CA GLN A 217 -46.76 -21.53 -23.75
C GLN A 217 -46.63 -22.47 -24.96
N LEU A 218 -45.41 -22.96 -25.23
CA LEU A 218 -45.14 -23.93 -26.29
C LEU A 218 -45.42 -25.39 -25.89
N GLY A 219 -45.96 -25.61 -24.69
CA GLY A 219 -46.38 -26.93 -24.22
C GLY A 219 -45.25 -27.81 -23.67
N LEU A 220 -44.04 -27.28 -23.49
CA LEU A 220 -42.93 -28.05 -22.93
C LEU A 220 -43.23 -28.50 -21.49
N PRO A 221 -42.76 -29.69 -21.07
CA PRO A 221 -43.12 -30.30 -19.79
C PRO A 221 -42.33 -29.69 -18.61
N VAL A 222 -42.45 -28.37 -18.43
CA VAL A 222 -41.74 -27.59 -17.42
C VAL A 222 -42.08 -28.08 -16.02
N GLY A 223 -41.05 -28.37 -15.21
CA GLY A 223 -41.20 -28.87 -13.84
C GLY A 223 -41.19 -30.40 -13.74
N THR A 224 -41.03 -31.12 -14.85
CA THR A 224 -40.82 -32.57 -14.87
C THR A 224 -39.35 -32.91 -15.11
N ALA A 225 -38.92 -34.13 -14.76
CA ALA A 225 -37.55 -34.60 -15.06
C ALA A 225 -37.25 -34.65 -16.58
N ALA A 226 -38.29 -34.77 -17.42
CA ALA A 226 -38.16 -34.90 -18.86
C ALA A 226 -37.70 -33.61 -19.57
N ILE A 227 -37.87 -32.43 -18.97
CA ILE A 227 -37.46 -31.16 -19.59
C ILE A 227 -35.95 -30.90 -19.50
N GLY A 228 -35.24 -31.57 -18.59
CA GLY A 228 -33.80 -31.35 -18.38
C GLY A 228 -32.96 -31.51 -19.66
N PRO A 229 -33.05 -32.66 -20.35
CA PRO A 229 -32.35 -32.88 -21.62
C PRO A 229 -32.77 -31.89 -22.73
N MET A 230 -34.05 -31.49 -22.76
CA MET A 230 -34.57 -30.52 -23.73
C MET A 230 -33.98 -29.13 -23.53
N ILE A 231 -33.89 -28.67 -22.27
CA ILE A 231 -33.23 -27.39 -21.93
C ILE A 231 -31.77 -27.43 -22.32
N ALA A 232 -31.06 -28.55 -22.08
CA ALA A 232 -29.66 -28.69 -22.44
C ALA A 232 -29.45 -28.60 -23.96
N ALA A 233 -30.27 -29.27 -24.77
CA ALA A 233 -30.22 -29.23 -26.23
C ALA A 233 -30.53 -27.82 -26.78
N LEU A 234 -31.59 -27.19 -26.29
CA LEU A 234 -31.99 -25.83 -26.70
C LEU A 234 -30.92 -24.79 -26.33
N LYS A 235 -30.37 -24.86 -25.10
CA LYS A 235 -29.26 -23.98 -24.69
C LYS A 235 -27.95 -24.26 -25.43
N ALA A 236 -27.78 -25.45 -26.02
CA ALA A 236 -26.66 -25.77 -26.89
C ALA A 236 -26.86 -25.28 -28.34
N GLY A 237 -27.98 -24.62 -28.63
CA GLY A 237 -28.30 -24.10 -29.96
C GLY A 237 -28.93 -25.13 -30.89
N SER A 238 -29.34 -26.30 -30.38
CA SER A 238 -30.01 -27.32 -31.18
C SER A 238 -31.54 -27.18 -31.08
N SER A 239 -32.24 -27.17 -32.21
CA SER A 239 -33.70 -27.32 -32.26
C SER A 239 -34.12 -28.68 -31.71
N ILE A 240 -35.28 -28.74 -31.06
CA ILE A 240 -35.89 -30.00 -30.61
C ILE A 240 -37.26 -30.19 -31.26
N VAL A 241 -37.69 -31.44 -31.42
CA VAL A 241 -39.06 -31.75 -31.84
C VAL A 241 -39.83 -32.25 -30.62
N PHE A 242 -40.92 -31.56 -30.29
CA PHE A 242 -41.81 -31.94 -29.19
C PHE A 242 -43.26 -31.91 -29.67
N GLN A 243 -43.99 -33.01 -29.47
CA GLN A 243 -45.38 -33.18 -29.93
C GLN A 243 -45.58 -32.81 -31.42
N GLY A 244 -44.63 -33.19 -32.28
CA GLY A 244 -44.69 -32.93 -33.73
C GLY A 244 -44.38 -31.49 -34.14
N LYS A 245 -44.01 -30.60 -33.21
CA LYS A 245 -43.59 -29.21 -33.51
C LYS A 245 -42.08 -29.04 -33.30
N GLU A 246 -41.42 -28.37 -34.25
CA GLU A 246 -40.04 -27.91 -34.07
C GLU A 246 -40.02 -26.70 -33.15
N ILE A 247 -39.28 -26.79 -32.04
CA ILE A 247 -39.02 -25.68 -31.12
C ILE A 247 -37.57 -25.26 -31.29
N ARG A 248 -37.37 -24.01 -31.68
CA ARG A 248 -36.06 -23.43 -31.91
C ARG A 248 -35.52 -22.71 -30.66
N PRO A 249 -34.20 -22.66 -30.45
CA PRO A 249 -33.60 -21.98 -29.30
C PRO A 249 -34.09 -20.54 -29.11
N GLU A 250 -34.29 -19.77 -30.18
CA GLU A 250 -34.65 -18.34 -30.11
C GLU A 250 -36.06 -18.11 -29.56
N GLN A 251 -36.92 -19.13 -29.57
CA GLN A 251 -38.29 -19.05 -29.06
C GLN A 251 -38.35 -19.24 -27.54
N VAL A 252 -37.32 -19.83 -26.93
CA VAL A 252 -37.32 -20.30 -25.53
C VAL A 252 -36.03 -20.02 -24.79
N CYS A 253 -35.06 -19.37 -25.43
CA CYS A 253 -33.80 -18.94 -24.82
C CYS A 253 -33.52 -17.49 -25.19
N THR A 254 -32.96 -16.71 -24.26
CA THR A 254 -32.37 -15.42 -24.61
C THR A 254 -31.16 -15.63 -25.53
N PRO A 255 -30.72 -14.61 -26.31
CA PRO A 255 -29.49 -14.71 -27.08
C PRO A 255 -28.28 -15.08 -26.20
N ALA A 256 -27.35 -15.84 -26.78
CA ALA A 256 -26.07 -16.12 -26.13
C ALA A 256 -25.21 -14.85 -26.06
N ASP A 257 -24.53 -14.66 -24.94
CA ASP A 257 -23.56 -13.58 -24.76
C ASP A 257 -22.16 -14.13 -25.08
N PRO A 258 -21.52 -13.69 -26.18
CA PRO A 258 -20.22 -14.20 -26.60
C PRO A 258 -19.08 -13.83 -25.62
N GLY A 259 -19.32 -12.88 -24.72
CA GLY A 259 -18.34 -12.31 -23.80
C GLY A 259 -17.58 -11.15 -24.43
N PRO A 260 -17.54 -9.98 -23.78
CA PRO A 260 -16.74 -8.88 -24.29
C PRO A 260 -15.25 -9.20 -24.19
N VAL A 261 -14.49 -8.63 -25.12
CA VAL A 261 -13.03 -8.64 -25.10
C VAL A 261 -12.53 -7.30 -24.59
N PHE A 262 -11.65 -7.32 -23.60
CA PHE A 262 -10.94 -6.13 -23.13
C PHE A 262 -9.43 -6.31 -23.14
N LEU A 263 -8.73 -5.18 -23.29
CA LEU A 263 -7.27 -5.11 -23.33
C LEU A 263 -6.81 -4.28 -22.14
N VAL A 264 -5.70 -4.67 -21.51
CA VAL A 264 -4.92 -3.84 -20.61
C VAL A 264 -3.55 -3.65 -21.24
N LEU A 265 -3.23 -2.41 -21.59
CA LEU A 265 -2.08 -2.09 -22.43
C LEU A 265 -1.21 -1.03 -21.79
N GLU A 266 0.10 -1.26 -21.76
CA GLU A 266 1.08 -0.28 -21.28
C GLU A 266 2.03 0.18 -22.39
N CYS A 267 2.11 1.50 -22.61
CA CYS A 267 3.08 2.13 -23.52
C CYS A 267 3.97 3.09 -22.73
N PRO A 268 5.17 2.66 -22.27
CA PRO A 268 6.01 3.45 -21.37
C PRO A 268 6.73 4.64 -22.03
N SER A 269 7.07 4.51 -23.32
CA SER A 269 7.75 5.53 -24.11
C SER A 269 7.34 5.44 -25.58
N GLU A 270 7.75 6.43 -26.38
CA GLU A 270 7.51 6.45 -27.82
C GLU A 270 8.14 5.25 -28.55
N ASP A 271 9.20 4.67 -27.99
CA ASP A 271 9.93 3.53 -28.56
C ASP A 271 9.07 2.26 -28.66
N PHE A 272 7.97 2.17 -27.91
CA PHE A 272 7.05 1.02 -27.91
C PHE A 272 5.89 1.19 -28.90
N VAL A 273 5.70 2.39 -29.46
CA VAL A 273 4.55 2.69 -30.32
C VAL A 273 4.57 1.86 -31.61
N ALA A 274 5.74 1.72 -32.23
CA ALA A 274 5.90 0.92 -33.45
C ALA A 274 5.64 -0.57 -33.19
N ALA A 275 6.19 -1.13 -32.10
CA ALA A 275 5.96 -2.51 -31.69
C ALA A 275 4.48 -2.79 -31.41
N LEU A 276 3.80 -1.85 -30.76
CA LEU A 276 2.37 -1.96 -30.48
C LEU A 276 1.53 -2.07 -31.76
N TRP A 277 1.84 -1.25 -32.77
CA TRP A 277 1.07 -1.21 -34.01
C TRP A 277 1.44 -2.28 -35.02
N SER A 278 2.63 -2.86 -34.93
CA SER A 278 3.09 -3.94 -35.81
C SER A 278 2.74 -5.35 -35.28
N SER A 279 2.30 -5.48 -34.03
CA SER A 279 1.94 -6.76 -33.42
C SER A 279 0.81 -7.47 -34.19
N GLU A 280 1.14 -8.65 -34.74
CA GLU A 280 0.19 -9.50 -35.47
C GLU A 280 -0.96 -9.99 -34.57
N GLN A 281 -0.65 -10.30 -33.31
CA GLN A 281 -1.62 -10.78 -32.32
C GLN A 281 -2.70 -9.72 -32.00
N LEU A 282 -2.36 -8.43 -32.10
CA LEU A 282 -3.28 -7.31 -31.90
C LEU A 282 -4.02 -6.91 -33.18
N ARG A 283 -3.51 -7.27 -34.36
CA ARG A 283 -4.06 -6.86 -35.66
C ARG A 283 -5.52 -7.27 -35.85
N ARG A 284 -5.89 -8.48 -35.41
CA ARG A 284 -7.28 -8.99 -35.45
C ARG A 284 -8.28 -8.13 -34.66
N TYR A 285 -7.80 -7.42 -33.64
CA TYR A 285 -8.63 -6.52 -32.83
C TYR A 285 -8.65 -5.09 -33.37
N GLN A 286 -7.70 -4.73 -34.23
CA GLN A 286 -7.62 -3.42 -34.86
C GLN A 286 -8.54 -3.29 -36.08
N THR A 287 -8.90 -4.40 -36.72
CA THR A 287 -9.79 -4.41 -37.90
C THR A 287 -11.28 -4.42 -37.50
N PRO A 288 -12.15 -3.66 -38.20
CA PRO A 288 -13.61 -3.75 -38.03
C PRO A 288 -14.10 -5.18 -38.30
N GLY A 289 -14.84 -5.78 -37.36
CA GLY A 289 -15.44 -7.12 -37.51
C GLY A 289 -14.64 -8.31 -36.96
N GLY A 290 -13.44 -8.10 -36.41
CA GLY A 290 -12.55 -9.19 -35.95
C GLY A 290 -12.85 -9.83 -34.57
N GLY A 291 -13.97 -9.49 -33.94
CA GLY A 291 -14.39 -10.09 -32.66
C GLY A 291 -15.56 -9.34 -32.05
N SER A 292 -16.61 -10.07 -31.68
CA SER A 292 -17.87 -9.52 -31.17
C SER A 292 -17.67 -8.70 -29.87
N GLY A 293 -18.22 -7.47 -29.82
CA GLY A 293 -18.44 -6.66 -28.61
C GLY A 293 -17.21 -6.27 -27.79
N SER A 294 -16.44 -5.25 -28.20
CA SER A 294 -15.19 -4.87 -27.51
C SER A 294 -15.28 -3.58 -26.70
N ALA A 295 -15.07 -3.66 -25.38
CA ALA A 295 -14.73 -2.53 -24.52
C ALA A 295 -13.24 -2.65 -24.12
N ARG A 296 -12.38 -1.64 -24.34
CA ARG A 296 -10.91 -1.82 -24.22
C ARG A 296 -10.27 -0.72 -23.36
N VAL A 297 -9.29 -1.04 -22.51
CA VAL A 297 -8.72 -0.08 -21.53
C VAL A 297 -7.25 0.22 -21.85
N PRO A 298 -6.90 1.38 -22.45
CA PRO A 298 -5.50 1.78 -22.60
C PRO A 298 -4.92 2.39 -21.31
N SER A 299 -3.96 1.73 -20.66
CA SER A 299 -3.20 2.32 -19.53
C SER A 299 -1.84 2.87 -20.00
N ALA A 300 -1.73 4.16 -20.33
CA ALA A 300 -0.44 4.75 -20.72
C ALA A 300 0.24 5.44 -19.51
N PRO A 301 1.35 4.94 -18.96
CA PRO A 301 1.87 5.44 -17.67
C PRO A 301 2.65 6.75 -17.76
N ARG A 302 3.20 7.14 -18.90
CA ARG A 302 4.09 8.31 -18.97
C ARG A 302 4.31 8.83 -20.38
N ALA A 303 4.40 10.16 -20.44
CA ALA A 303 4.61 11.00 -21.61
C ALA A 303 3.43 10.99 -22.59
N ARG A 304 3.05 12.21 -23.00
CA ARG A 304 2.24 12.58 -24.16
C ARG A 304 1.68 11.37 -24.90
N LEU A 305 0.35 11.25 -24.96
CA LEU A 305 -0.27 10.48 -26.05
C LEU A 305 0.27 11.10 -27.34
N HIS A 306 1.35 10.52 -27.85
CA HIS A 306 2.05 11.01 -29.01
C HIS A 306 1.00 11.08 -30.12
N PRO A 307 1.06 12.06 -31.05
CA PRO A 307 0.11 12.12 -32.15
C PRO A 307 0.00 10.84 -32.98
N GLN A 308 0.93 9.88 -32.81
CA GLN A 308 0.93 8.55 -33.42
C GLN A 308 0.37 7.42 -32.52
N LEU A 309 0.16 7.65 -31.22
CA LEU A 309 -0.65 6.77 -30.35
C LEU A 309 -2.16 6.95 -30.58
N ARG A 310 -2.54 7.61 -31.68
CA ARG A 310 -3.93 7.83 -32.10
C ARG A 310 -4.70 6.50 -32.04
N PRO A 311 -5.77 6.42 -31.24
CA PRO A 311 -6.63 5.23 -31.17
C PRO A 311 -7.40 4.91 -32.47
N ARG A 312 -7.08 5.57 -33.59
CA ARG A 312 -7.72 5.42 -34.90
C ARG A 312 -7.57 4.02 -35.53
N ARG A 313 -6.73 3.16 -34.94
CA ARG A 313 -6.59 1.76 -35.37
C ARG A 313 -7.54 0.81 -34.64
N PHE A 314 -8.32 1.27 -33.67
CA PHE A 314 -9.40 0.47 -33.09
C PHE A 314 -10.75 0.90 -33.67
N PRO A 315 -11.75 0.00 -33.75
CA PRO A 315 -13.09 0.33 -34.24
C PRO A 315 -13.72 1.49 -33.46
N SER A 316 -14.53 2.31 -34.12
CA SER A 316 -15.13 3.52 -33.56
C SER A 316 -16.04 3.30 -32.35
N GLY A 317 -16.60 2.09 -32.18
CA GLY A 317 -17.39 1.69 -31.00
C GLY A 317 -16.55 1.25 -29.78
N THR A 318 -15.23 1.44 -29.81
CA THR A 318 -14.34 1.09 -28.69
C THR A 318 -14.39 2.18 -27.61
N GLU A 319 -14.82 1.80 -26.41
CA GLU A 319 -14.61 2.61 -25.20
C GLU A 319 -13.13 2.57 -24.81
N HIS A 320 -12.58 3.69 -24.35
CA HIS A 320 -11.17 3.80 -23.91
C HIS A 320 -11.07 4.37 -22.49
N LEU A 321 -10.54 3.61 -21.54
CA LEU A 321 -10.25 4.11 -20.18
C LEU A 321 -8.77 4.41 -20.00
N ILE A 322 -8.42 5.65 -19.63
CA ILE A 322 -7.03 6.12 -19.57
C ILE A 322 -6.58 6.38 -18.14
N LEU A 323 -5.53 5.67 -17.72
CA LEU A 323 -4.86 5.81 -16.43
C LEU A 323 -3.49 6.47 -16.65
N ASN A 324 -3.30 7.70 -16.17
CA ASN A 324 -2.03 8.44 -16.31
C ASN A 324 -1.97 9.68 -15.37
N GLU A 325 -0.84 10.41 -15.42
CA GLU A 325 -0.61 11.57 -14.55
C GLU A 325 -1.56 12.76 -14.79
N HIS A 326 -2.34 12.74 -15.87
CA HIS A 326 -3.38 13.74 -16.17
C HIS A 326 -4.75 13.40 -15.56
N ALA A 327 -4.91 12.24 -14.93
CA ALA A 327 -6.09 11.98 -14.11
C ALA A 327 -6.15 13.00 -12.96
N CYS A 328 -7.35 13.45 -12.61
CA CYS A 328 -7.59 14.38 -11.52
C CYS A 328 -8.63 13.78 -10.59
N THR A 329 -8.17 13.00 -9.61
CA THR A 329 -9.05 12.29 -8.67
C THR A 329 -8.34 12.05 -7.35
N VAL A 330 -9.09 12.07 -6.25
CA VAL A 330 -8.55 11.84 -4.90
C VAL A 330 -8.74 10.38 -4.52
N HIS A 331 -7.65 9.72 -4.13
CA HIS A 331 -7.69 8.33 -3.69
C HIS A 331 -7.68 8.20 -2.15
N ASN A 332 -6.88 9.00 -1.44
CA ASN A 332 -6.73 8.89 0.03
C ASN A 332 -7.67 9.85 0.79
N VAL A 333 -8.99 9.66 0.64
CA VAL A 333 -10.03 10.54 1.20
C VAL A 333 -9.90 10.70 2.71
N ARG A 334 -9.63 9.62 3.46
CA ARG A 334 -9.46 9.68 4.92
C ARG A 334 -8.25 10.51 5.35
N SER A 335 -7.18 10.55 4.55
CA SER A 335 -6.03 11.42 4.81
C SER A 335 -6.41 12.90 4.65
N HIS A 336 -7.20 13.24 3.62
CA HIS A 336 -7.72 14.61 3.44
C HIS A 336 -8.68 14.99 4.56
N LYS A 337 -9.57 14.07 4.97
CA LYS A 337 -10.50 14.28 6.08
C LYS A 337 -9.78 14.61 7.39
N ILE A 338 -8.90 13.71 7.85
CA ILE A 338 -8.19 13.91 9.11
C ILE A 338 -7.37 15.20 9.06
N GLN A 339 -6.69 15.47 7.94
CA GLN A 339 -5.90 16.68 7.83
C GLN A 339 -6.75 17.95 7.82
N ALA A 340 -7.93 17.95 7.20
CA ALA A 340 -8.86 19.08 7.24
C ALA A 340 -9.37 19.36 8.67
N GLN A 341 -9.63 18.31 9.45
CA GLN A 341 -10.05 18.42 10.84
C GLN A 341 -8.91 18.91 11.74
N LEU A 342 -7.70 18.36 11.60
CA LEU A 342 -6.50 18.82 12.31
C LEU A 342 -6.14 20.27 11.96
N ASN A 343 -6.34 20.69 10.71
CA ASN A 343 -6.14 22.07 10.25
C ASN A 343 -7.00 23.08 11.03
N MET A 344 -8.19 22.69 11.52
CA MET A 344 -9.03 23.55 12.36
C MET A 344 -8.36 23.88 13.70
N ILE A 345 -7.59 22.93 14.25
CA ILE A 345 -6.85 23.09 15.51
C ILE A 345 -5.69 24.05 15.31
N HIS A 346 -4.83 23.78 14.32
CA HIS A 346 -3.66 24.62 14.06
C HIS A 346 -3.22 24.59 12.58
N PRO A 347 -3.56 25.61 11.77
CA PRO A 347 -3.33 25.57 10.32
C PRO A 347 -1.87 25.46 9.87
N HIS A 348 -0.91 26.01 10.62
CA HIS A 348 0.51 25.93 10.27
C HIS A 348 1.06 24.52 10.49
N ILE A 349 0.91 23.99 11.72
CA ILE A 349 1.33 22.63 12.11
C ILE A 349 0.62 21.54 11.30
N PHE A 350 -0.67 21.74 10.98
CA PHE A 350 -1.48 20.83 10.19
C PHE A 350 -1.95 21.49 8.89
N PRO A 351 -1.08 21.59 7.86
CA PRO A 351 -1.42 22.25 6.60
C PRO A 351 -2.45 21.42 5.81
N ARG A 352 -3.25 22.09 4.97
CA ARG A 352 -4.19 21.39 4.08
C ARG A 352 -3.44 20.58 3.02
N LEU A 353 -3.99 19.43 2.64
CA LEU A 353 -3.44 18.61 1.56
C LEU A 353 -3.85 19.13 0.18
N HIS A 354 -2.95 18.92 -0.78
CA HIS A 354 -3.12 19.25 -2.17
C HIS A 354 -3.54 18.02 -2.99
N THR A 355 -4.31 18.25 -4.05
CA THR A 355 -4.58 17.25 -5.08
C THR A 355 -3.62 17.46 -6.23
N CYS A 356 -2.92 16.42 -6.68
CA CYS A 356 -2.05 16.52 -7.84
C CYS A 356 -2.85 16.89 -9.09
N ARG A 357 -2.39 17.93 -9.80
CA ARG A 357 -2.92 18.33 -11.10
C ARG A 357 -1.80 18.25 -12.13
N ALA A 358 -2.11 17.80 -13.34
CA ALA A 358 -1.16 17.89 -14.42
C ALA A 358 -0.98 19.35 -14.84
N GLN A 359 0.29 19.77 -15.00
CA GLN A 359 0.65 21.12 -15.43
C GLN A 359 0.59 21.26 -16.96
N GLU A 360 0.78 20.17 -17.71
CA GLU A 360 0.71 20.19 -19.17
C GLU A 360 -0.74 20.11 -19.69
N PRO A 361 -1.09 20.89 -20.73
CA PRO A 361 -2.40 20.84 -21.35
C PRO A 361 -2.67 19.47 -21.98
N GLN A 362 -3.91 19.01 -21.85
CA GLN A 362 -4.34 17.71 -22.32
C GLN A 362 -4.28 17.63 -23.85
N ALA A 363 -3.69 16.54 -24.38
CA ALA A 363 -3.82 16.21 -25.80
C ALA A 363 -5.27 15.85 -26.13
N ALA A 364 -5.86 16.52 -27.12
CA ALA A 364 -7.20 16.21 -27.61
C ALA A 364 -7.23 14.78 -28.19
N LEU A 365 -8.12 13.94 -27.67
CA LEU A 365 -8.38 12.61 -28.20
C LEU A 365 -9.67 12.64 -29.00
N HIS A 366 -9.58 12.34 -30.29
CA HIS A 366 -10.72 12.29 -31.21
C HIS A 366 -11.42 10.91 -31.22
N VAL A 367 -11.47 10.23 -30.07
CA VAL A 367 -12.18 8.96 -29.88
C VAL A 367 -12.94 8.99 -28.55
N PRO A 368 -14.01 8.20 -28.37
CA PRO A 368 -14.66 8.04 -27.07
C PRO A 368 -13.65 7.61 -26.02
N ASN A 369 -13.45 8.40 -24.97
CA ASN A 369 -12.52 8.07 -23.91
C ASN A 369 -13.02 8.59 -22.56
N VAL A 370 -12.70 7.83 -21.53
CA VAL A 370 -13.00 8.12 -20.13
C VAL A 370 -11.66 8.17 -19.39
N ARG A 371 -11.49 9.20 -18.57
CA ARG A 371 -10.33 9.29 -17.67
C ARG A 371 -10.59 8.49 -16.42
N ALA A 372 -9.56 7.82 -15.95
CA ALA A 372 -9.65 7.08 -14.72
C ALA A 372 -9.93 8.01 -13.55
N GLU A 373 -10.96 7.66 -12.79
CA GLU A 373 -11.30 8.28 -11.51
C GLU A 373 -11.25 7.19 -10.45
N CYS A 374 -10.96 7.57 -9.21
CA CYS A 374 -10.93 6.63 -8.10
C CYS A 374 -12.27 5.88 -8.01
N LEU A 375 -12.22 4.55 -7.97
CA LEU A 375 -13.38 3.65 -7.93
C LEU A 375 -14.34 3.70 -9.12
N LEU A 376 -14.00 4.43 -10.20
CA LEU A 376 -14.73 4.35 -11.45
C LEU A 376 -14.84 2.89 -11.88
N LYS A 377 -16.07 2.45 -12.14
CA LYS A 377 -16.37 1.07 -12.45
C LYS A 377 -16.96 0.97 -13.85
N PHE A 378 -16.51 -0.03 -14.58
CA PHE A 378 -17.09 -0.42 -15.85
C PHE A 378 -17.71 -1.80 -15.68
N GLN A 379 -19.02 -1.89 -15.90
CA GLN A 379 -19.71 -3.16 -15.90
C GLN A 379 -19.46 -3.84 -17.25
N LEU A 380 -18.74 -4.95 -17.26
CA LEU A 380 -18.50 -5.75 -18.46
C LEU A 380 -19.68 -6.69 -18.74
N ARG A 381 -20.40 -7.10 -17.67
CA ARG A 381 -21.62 -7.91 -17.77
C ARG A 381 -22.63 -7.58 -16.66
N PRO A 382 -23.95 -7.62 -16.94
CA PRO A 382 -24.55 -8.07 -18.20
C PRO A 382 -24.73 -6.96 -19.25
N VAL A 383 -24.59 -5.70 -18.85
CA VAL A 383 -24.68 -4.53 -19.74
C VAL A 383 -23.38 -3.76 -19.67
N LEU A 384 -22.88 -3.32 -20.83
CA LEU A 384 -21.69 -2.49 -20.94
C LEU A 384 -22.02 -1.06 -20.54
N GLU A 385 -21.65 -0.67 -19.33
CA GLU A 385 -21.92 0.68 -18.82
C GLU A 385 -20.87 1.19 -17.83
N TRP A 386 -20.72 2.52 -17.81
CA TRP A 386 -19.92 3.23 -16.82
C TRP A 386 -20.75 3.51 -15.56
N GLN A 387 -20.18 3.18 -14.42
CA GLN A 387 -20.76 3.39 -13.10
C GLN A 387 -19.87 4.32 -12.26
N ARG A 388 -20.48 5.41 -11.80
CA ARG A 388 -19.83 6.50 -11.06
C ARG A 388 -20.34 6.63 -9.62
N ASP A 389 -21.25 5.75 -9.20
CA ASP A 389 -21.87 5.69 -7.87
C ASP A 389 -20.85 5.49 -6.73
N ALA A 390 -19.75 4.78 -7.03
CA ALA A 390 -18.72 4.46 -6.06
C ALA A 390 -17.61 5.52 -5.97
N ILE A 391 -17.60 6.54 -6.84
CA ILE A 391 -16.56 7.57 -6.83
C ILE A 391 -16.69 8.38 -5.53
N PRO A 392 -15.63 8.46 -4.71
CA PRO A 392 -15.73 9.15 -3.43
C PRO A 392 -15.84 10.67 -3.63
N SER A 393 -16.71 11.31 -2.85
CA SER A 393 -16.66 12.75 -2.65
C SER A 393 -15.50 13.11 -1.69
N CYS A 394 -14.78 14.18 -2.01
CA CYS A 394 -13.72 14.70 -1.16
C CYS A 394 -13.94 16.21 -0.98
N SER A 395 -14.76 16.57 0.00
CA SER A 395 -15.10 17.96 0.32
C SER A 395 -14.52 18.35 1.67
N SER A 396 -13.59 19.33 1.66
CA SER A 396 -13.03 19.89 2.89
C SER A 396 -14.10 20.55 3.76
N GLU A 397 -15.15 21.12 3.14
CA GLU A 397 -16.26 21.75 3.86
C GLU A 397 -17.07 20.71 4.64
N ASP A 398 -17.34 19.55 4.03
CA ASP A 398 -18.06 18.44 4.69
C ASP A 398 -17.24 17.92 5.89
N PHE A 399 -15.92 17.78 5.74
CA PHE A 399 -15.04 17.31 6.81
C PHE A 399 -14.96 18.29 7.99
N VAL A 400 -14.95 19.59 7.70
CA VAL A 400 -14.98 20.66 8.71
C VAL A 400 -16.33 20.70 9.42
N LYS A 401 -17.43 20.54 8.67
CA LYS A 401 -18.77 20.45 9.26
C LYS A 401 -18.88 19.24 10.20
N GLU A 402 -18.43 18.08 9.76
CA GLU A 402 -18.43 16.86 10.58
C GLU A 402 -17.63 17.05 11.89
N ALA A 403 -16.43 17.64 11.83
CA ALA A 403 -15.68 17.94 13.04
C ALA A 403 -16.36 18.98 13.94
N SER A 404 -17.07 19.95 13.36
CA SER A 404 -17.81 20.97 14.12
C SER A 404 -18.98 20.40 14.92
N GLU A 405 -19.49 19.24 14.52
CA GLU A 405 -20.56 18.50 15.22
C GLU A 405 -20.01 17.64 16.38
N VAL A 406 -18.68 17.47 16.49
CA VAL A 406 -18.05 16.73 17.59
C VAL A 406 -18.22 17.49 18.91
N PRO A 407 -18.73 16.84 19.97
CA PRO A 407 -18.94 17.48 21.27
C PRO A 407 -17.67 18.16 21.81
N ASN A 408 -17.83 19.38 22.32
CA ASN A 408 -16.78 20.21 22.91
C ASN A 408 -15.60 20.60 21.99
N PHE A 409 -15.48 20.05 20.78
CA PHE A 409 -14.32 20.26 19.91
C PHE A 409 -14.07 21.73 19.58
N LEU A 410 -15.11 22.47 19.13
CA LEU A 410 -14.96 23.89 18.80
C LEU A 410 -14.60 24.75 20.01
N SER A 411 -15.12 24.42 21.20
CA SER A 411 -14.77 25.09 22.46
C SER A 411 -13.29 24.90 22.78
N GLU A 412 -12.80 23.66 22.69
CA GLU A 412 -11.39 23.32 22.92
C GLU A 412 -10.45 23.98 21.90
N VAL A 413 -10.84 24.03 20.62
CA VAL A 413 -10.08 24.74 19.59
C VAL A 413 -9.97 26.24 19.92
N GLU A 414 -11.06 26.86 20.35
CA GLU A 414 -11.07 28.29 20.71
C GLU A 414 -10.22 28.56 21.95
N GLN A 415 -10.26 27.67 22.95
CA GLN A 415 -9.38 27.74 24.12
C GLN A 415 -7.91 27.59 23.73
N CYS A 416 -7.58 26.61 22.88
CA CYS A 416 -6.23 26.43 22.35
C CYS A 416 -5.74 27.70 21.65
N ARG A 417 -6.57 28.33 20.80
CA ARG A 417 -6.22 29.59 20.11
C ARG A 417 -5.95 30.74 21.07
N LYS A 418 -6.77 30.89 22.12
CA LYS A 418 -6.55 31.91 23.16
C LYS A 418 -5.25 31.69 23.94
N LEU A 419 -4.93 30.44 24.28
CA LEU A 419 -3.68 30.09 24.94
C LEU A 419 -2.46 30.36 24.04
N LEU A 420 -2.58 30.12 22.74
CA LEU A 420 -1.51 30.38 21.77
C LEU A 420 -1.29 31.89 21.55
N SER A 421 -2.36 32.68 21.45
CA SER A 421 -2.25 34.13 21.27
C SER A 421 -1.68 34.84 22.51
N SER A 422 -2.03 34.37 23.72
CA SER A 422 -1.50 34.91 24.97
C SER A 422 -0.01 34.57 25.22
N ALA A 423 0.49 33.52 24.58
CA ALA A 423 1.86 33.04 24.76
C ALA A 423 2.81 33.41 23.62
N ALA A 424 2.35 34.22 22.66
CA ALA A 424 3.15 34.68 21.54
C ALA A 424 4.25 35.64 22.01
N ALA A 425 5.42 35.11 22.34
CA ALA A 425 6.65 35.73 21.86
C ALA A 425 6.65 35.51 20.33
N GLU A 426 6.84 36.58 19.56
CA GLU A 426 6.96 36.55 18.09
C GLU A 426 7.68 35.26 17.63
N PRO A 427 7.08 34.43 16.76
CA PRO A 427 7.81 33.31 16.17
C PRO A 427 9.08 33.88 15.55
N SER A 428 10.22 33.26 15.82
CA SER A 428 11.56 33.86 15.66
C SER A 428 11.95 34.22 14.20
N GLY A 429 11.01 34.17 13.26
CA GLY A 429 11.23 34.29 11.82
C GLY A 429 12.06 33.13 11.25
N ARG A 430 12.57 32.23 12.10
CA ARG A 430 13.41 31.10 11.71
C ARG A 430 12.54 29.97 11.21
N ARG A 431 12.47 29.84 9.90
CA ARG A 431 11.75 28.78 9.18
C ARG A 431 12.41 27.40 9.28
N TYR A 432 13.63 27.30 9.81
CA TYR A 432 14.44 26.08 9.81
C TYR A 432 15.21 25.88 11.13
N PRO A 433 15.45 24.62 11.54
CA PRO A 433 14.98 23.42 10.86
C PRO A 433 13.48 23.18 11.09
N GLU A 434 12.86 22.52 10.12
CA GLU A 434 11.46 22.11 10.17
C GLU A 434 11.39 20.60 9.96
N VAL A 435 10.54 19.91 10.73
CA VAL A 435 10.32 18.47 10.60
C VAL A 435 8.92 18.22 10.06
N VAL A 436 8.81 17.43 8.99
CA VAL A 436 7.56 17.03 8.37
C VAL A 436 7.39 15.50 8.44
N PHE A 437 6.33 15.06 9.09
CA PHE A 437 6.02 13.66 9.29
C PHE A 437 5.20 13.14 8.12
N LEU A 438 5.85 12.52 7.14
CA LEU A 438 5.17 12.01 5.94
C LEU A 438 4.46 10.68 6.23
N GLY A 439 4.91 9.93 7.23
CA GLY A 439 4.24 8.72 7.69
C GLY A 439 4.66 8.36 9.10
N THR A 440 3.68 7.95 9.90
CA THR A 440 3.79 7.83 11.36
C THR A 440 3.35 6.47 11.90
N GLY A 441 3.08 5.51 11.02
CA GLY A 441 2.57 4.18 11.38
C GLY A 441 3.58 3.06 11.17
N SER A 442 3.34 1.96 11.87
CA SER A 442 4.17 0.75 11.86
C SER A 442 3.68 -0.34 10.91
N ALA A 443 4.60 -1.13 10.36
CA ALA A 443 4.44 -2.37 9.60
C ALA A 443 3.67 -2.31 8.27
N LEU A 444 2.40 -1.89 8.27
CA LEU A 444 1.55 -1.87 7.08
C LEU A 444 0.94 -0.48 6.87
N PRO A 445 0.89 0.05 5.64
CA PRO A 445 0.22 1.31 5.38
C PRO A 445 -1.28 1.17 5.66
N MET A 446 -1.82 2.04 6.53
CA MET A 446 -3.24 2.13 6.77
C MET A 446 -3.85 3.37 6.14
N LYS A 447 -5.17 3.38 6.12
CA LYS A 447 -6.02 4.49 5.67
C LYS A 447 -5.58 5.85 6.25
N ILE A 448 -5.33 5.87 7.55
CA ILE A 448 -5.12 7.09 8.34
C ILE A 448 -3.64 7.43 8.59
N ARG A 449 -2.77 6.42 8.69
CA ARG A 449 -1.33 6.57 8.92
C ARG A 449 -0.55 5.75 7.92
N ASN A 450 0.34 6.39 7.20
CA ASN A 450 1.29 5.71 6.32
C ASN A 450 2.48 5.18 7.11
N VAL A 451 3.25 4.30 6.46
CA VAL A 451 4.51 3.79 7.02
C VAL A 451 5.60 4.86 7.12
N SER A 452 6.63 4.56 7.90
CA SER A 452 7.68 5.50 8.33
C SER A 452 8.26 6.34 7.19
N GLY A 453 8.27 7.66 7.41
CA GLY A 453 8.99 8.61 6.56
C GLY A 453 8.92 10.00 7.18
N THR A 454 10.08 10.58 7.50
CA THR A 454 10.14 11.90 8.16
C THR A 454 11.16 12.79 7.46
N LEU A 455 10.71 13.91 6.92
CA LEU A 455 11.54 14.88 6.22
C LEU A 455 12.01 15.95 7.20
N VAL A 456 13.32 16.12 7.32
CA VAL A 456 13.94 17.20 8.08
C VAL A 456 14.45 18.24 7.10
N ASN A 457 13.73 19.35 6.97
CA ASN A 457 14.18 20.51 6.22
C ASN A 457 15.21 21.26 7.09
N ILE A 458 16.49 21.07 6.79
CA ILE A 458 17.61 21.66 7.53
C ILE A 458 17.75 23.14 7.17
N SER A 459 17.52 23.49 5.91
CA SER A 459 17.57 24.85 5.39
C SER A 459 16.65 25.00 4.17
N SER A 460 16.63 26.19 3.57
CA SER A 460 15.91 26.43 2.31
C SER A 460 16.45 25.65 1.12
N THR A 461 17.64 25.06 1.23
CA THR A 461 18.32 24.37 0.13
C THR A 461 18.66 22.91 0.42
N GLN A 462 18.59 22.48 1.69
CA GLN A 462 19.01 21.15 2.12
C GLN A 462 17.94 20.48 2.97
N ALA A 463 17.67 19.22 2.65
CA ALA A 463 16.78 18.36 3.42
C ALA A 463 17.38 16.95 3.57
N LEU A 464 17.08 16.35 4.71
CA LEU A 464 17.44 14.98 5.06
C LEU A 464 16.15 14.18 5.30
N LEU A 465 16.09 12.96 4.79
CA LEU A 465 14.96 12.06 5.03
C LEU A 465 15.35 10.95 6.01
N LEU A 466 14.57 10.78 7.07
CA LEU A 466 14.67 9.70 8.05
C LEU A 466 13.62 8.64 7.71
N ASP A 467 14.09 7.47 7.28
CA ASP A 467 13.34 6.38 6.66
C ASP A 467 12.53 6.81 5.42
N CYS A 468 12.23 5.84 4.57
CA CYS A 468 11.50 6.05 3.32
C CYS A 468 10.63 4.82 2.99
N GLY A 469 9.61 4.59 3.82
CA GLY A 469 8.61 3.56 3.58
C GLY A 469 7.75 3.82 2.34
N GLU A 470 7.04 2.80 1.91
CA GLU A 470 6.08 2.85 0.78
C GLU A 470 5.17 4.09 0.85
N GLY A 471 4.98 4.77 -0.28
CA GLY A 471 4.06 5.91 -0.38
C GLY A 471 4.65 7.24 0.12
N THR A 472 5.90 7.28 0.59
CA THR A 472 6.56 8.53 1.03
C THR A 472 6.54 9.61 -0.08
N PHE A 473 6.80 9.24 -1.34
CA PHE A 473 6.70 10.20 -2.45
C PHE A 473 5.26 10.69 -2.68
N GLY A 474 4.25 9.80 -2.59
CA GLY A 474 2.85 10.20 -2.67
C GLY A 474 2.46 11.16 -1.54
N GLN A 475 3.01 10.96 -0.33
CA GLN A 475 2.84 11.88 0.80
C GLN A 475 3.45 13.25 0.50
N LEU A 476 4.67 13.31 -0.06
CA LEU A 476 5.30 14.57 -0.49
C LEU A 476 4.45 15.31 -1.52
N CYS A 477 3.90 14.59 -2.50
CA CYS A 477 3.00 15.16 -3.51
C CYS A 477 1.75 15.79 -2.89
N ARG A 478 1.11 15.11 -1.94
CA ARG A 478 -0.09 15.63 -1.25
C ARG A 478 0.24 16.75 -0.27
N HIS A 479 1.42 16.73 0.35
CA HIS A 479 1.84 17.76 1.30
C HIS A 479 2.26 19.07 0.61
N TYR A 480 3.02 18.98 -0.48
CA TYR A 480 3.63 20.15 -1.13
C TYR A 480 2.97 20.57 -2.44
N GLY A 481 2.09 19.73 -3.02
CA GLY A 481 1.44 20.01 -4.30
C GLY A 481 2.46 20.29 -5.40
N ASP A 482 2.28 21.42 -6.11
CA ASP A 482 3.16 21.84 -7.21
C ASP A 482 4.61 22.13 -6.77
N GLN A 483 4.86 22.34 -5.48
CA GLN A 483 6.21 22.62 -4.96
C GLN A 483 7.04 21.35 -4.71
N VAL A 484 6.48 20.16 -4.96
CA VAL A 484 7.13 18.87 -4.66
C VAL A 484 8.48 18.70 -5.36
N ASP A 485 8.63 19.18 -6.60
CA ASP A 485 9.91 19.10 -7.33
C ASP A 485 11.00 19.94 -6.67
N GLY A 486 10.62 21.11 -6.13
CA GLY A 486 11.50 21.95 -5.34
C GLY A 486 12.02 21.20 -4.11
N VAL A 487 11.13 20.52 -3.38
CA VAL A 487 11.47 19.74 -2.17
C VAL A 487 12.35 18.54 -2.52
N LEU A 488 11.98 17.74 -3.53
CA LEU A 488 12.77 16.59 -3.98
C LEU A 488 14.20 17.00 -4.37
N SER A 489 14.35 18.17 -5.00
CA SER A 489 15.67 18.70 -5.38
C SER A 489 16.57 19.09 -4.21
N ARG A 490 16.01 19.24 -3.00
CA ARG A 490 16.73 19.59 -1.76
C ARG A 490 17.13 18.36 -0.94
N ILE A 491 16.47 17.22 -1.17
CA ILE A 491 16.81 15.97 -0.49
C ILE A 491 18.20 15.53 -0.96
N SER A 492 19.20 15.70 -0.11
CA SER A 492 20.60 15.34 -0.40
C SER A 492 21.02 14.05 0.32
N THR A 493 20.31 13.72 1.40
CA THR A 493 20.65 12.64 2.32
C THR A 493 19.39 11.84 2.69
N VAL A 494 19.51 10.51 2.69
CA VAL A 494 18.48 9.61 3.20
C VAL A 494 19.13 8.66 4.21
N PHE A 495 18.61 8.64 5.43
CA PHE A 495 18.95 7.66 6.45
C PHE A 495 17.89 6.56 6.49
N ILE A 496 18.30 5.31 6.40
CA ILE A 496 17.46 4.12 6.59
C ILE A 496 17.93 3.45 7.87
N SER A 497 17.04 3.33 8.84
CA SER A 497 17.31 2.75 10.16
C SER A 497 17.63 1.25 10.06
N HIS A 498 16.80 0.50 9.33
CA HIS A 498 16.90 -0.94 9.15
C HIS A 498 16.11 -1.42 7.91
N LEU A 499 16.05 -2.75 7.66
CA LEU A 499 15.53 -3.31 6.40
C LEU A 499 14.11 -3.88 6.46
N HIS A 500 13.30 -3.58 7.46
CA HIS A 500 11.87 -3.90 7.34
C HIS A 500 11.21 -3.03 6.26
N ALA A 501 10.24 -3.61 5.55
CA ALA A 501 9.69 -3.03 4.32
C ALA A 501 9.13 -1.63 4.51
N ASP A 502 8.52 -1.38 5.66
CA ASP A 502 7.89 -0.11 6.07
C ASP A 502 8.88 1.04 6.28
N HIS A 503 10.20 0.81 6.20
CA HIS A 503 11.23 1.84 6.37
C HIS A 503 12.01 2.18 5.10
N HIS A 504 11.93 1.38 4.02
CA HIS A 504 12.82 1.62 2.85
C HIS A 504 12.22 1.39 1.47
N THR A 505 11.09 0.70 1.34
CA THR A 505 10.56 0.35 0.00
C THR A 505 10.23 1.58 -0.85
N GLY A 506 9.80 2.69 -0.23
CA GLY A 506 9.55 3.97 -0.91
C GLY A 506 10.77 4.65 -1.50
N LEU A 507 11.98 4.21 -1.12
CA LEU A 507 13.25 4.78 -1.60
C LEU A 507 13.35 4.73 -3.13
N LEU A 508 12.90 3.62 -3.75
CA LEU A 508 13.01 3.45 -5.21
C LEU A 508 12.20 4.51 -5.96
N MET A 509 10.94 4.74 -5.55
CA MET A 509 10.12 5.81 -6.16
C MET A 509 10.71 7.19 -5.90
N LEU A 510 11.18 7.46 -4.67
CA LEU A 510 11.81 8.72 -4.31
C LEU A 510 12.99 9.04 -5.23
N LEU A 511 13.89 8.08 -5.48
CA LEU A 511 15.08 8.26 -6.31
C LEU A 511 14.73 8.58 -7.78
N TYR A 512 13.76 7.86 -8.37
CA TYR A 512 13.29 8.14 -9.73
C TYR A 512 12.63 9.51 -9.86
N GLN A 513 11.81 9.89 -8.87
CA GLN A 513 11.11 11.17 -8.89
C GLN A 513 12.04 12.33 -8.56
N ARG A 514 13.06 12.12 -7.73
CA ARG A 514 14.12 13.09 -7.47
C ARG A 514 14.95 13.36 -8.71
N GLU A 515 15.32 12.33 -9.47
CA GLU A 515 16.01 12.54 -10.75
C GLU A 515 15.16 13.39 -11.70
N ARG A 516 13.87 13.04 -11.87
CA ARG A 516 12.93 13.84 -12.66
C ARG A 516 12.88 15.28 -12.16
N ALA A 517 12.74 15.48 -10.85
CA ALA A 517 12.65 16.79 -10.23
C ALA A 517 13.90 17.63 -10.50
N LEU A 518 15.10 17.06 -10.32
CA LEU A 518 16.38 17.72 -10.59
C LEU A 518 16.46 18.20 -12.04
N ARG A 519 16.08 17.35 -13.00
CA ARG A 519 16.02 17.73 -14.42
C ARG A 519 15.00 18.85 -14.66
N ALA A 520 13.80 18.73 -14.09
CA ALA A 520 12.73 19.71 -14.26
C ALA A 520 13.09 21.09 -13.70
N VAL A 521 13.81 21.15 -12.58
CA VAL A 521 14.30 22.41 -11.98
C VAL A 521 15.66 22.86 -12.52
N GLY A 522 16.22 22.19 -13.52
CA GLY A 522 17.49 22.55 -14.16
C GLY A 522 18.74 22.34 -13.28
N LYS A 523 18.67 21.47 -12.26
CA LYS A 523 19.81 21.14 -11.39
C LYS A 523 20.56 19.89 -11.90
N PRO A 524 21.89 19.80 -11.65
CA PRO A 524 22.65 18.59 -11.95
C PRO A 524 22.06 17.36 -11.26
N VAL A 525 21.90 16.28 -12.01
CA VAL A 525 21.51 14.98 -11.47
C VAL A 525 22.73 14.36 -10.78
N GLY A 526 22.65 14.19 -9.47
CA GLY A 526 23.68 13.52 -8.67
C GLY A 526 23.07 12.52 -7.69
N PRO A 527 23.85 11.56 -7.18
CA PRO A 527 23.36 10.55 -6.25
C PRO A 527 22.98 11.18 -4.91
N VAL A 528 22.05 10.54 -4.20
CA VAL A 528 21.77 10.85 -2.79
C VAL A 528 22.82 10.17 -1.91
N LEU A 529 23.19 10.81 -0.80
CA LEU A 529 23.97 10.15 0.25
C LEU A 529 23.03 9.21 1.02
N LEU A 530 23.19 7.91 0.81
CA LEU A 530 22.36 6.88 1.44
C LEU A 530 23.07 6.33 2.66
N LEU A 531 22.60 6.69 3.85
CA LEU A 531 23.06 6.13 5.12
C LEU A 531 22.16 4.94 5.45
N ALA A 532 22.67 3.72 5.31
CA ALA A 532 21.86 2.52 5.50
C ALA A 532 22.69 1.32 5.98
N PRO A 533 22.06 0.25 6.50
CA PRO A 533 22.71 -1.04 6.63
C PRO A 533 23.25 -1.51 5.27
N VAL A 534 24.46 -2.05 5.22
CA VAL A 534 25.11 -2.45 3.95
C VAL A 534 24.28 -3.46 3.14
N GLN A 535 23.45 -4.24 3.85
CA GLN A 535 22.59 -5.27 3.31
C GLN A 535 21.56 -4.70 2.32
N ILE A 536 21.22 -3.40 2.39
CA ILE A 536 20.33 -2.75 1.42
C ILE A 536 20.85 -2.89 -0.02
N MET A 537 22.17 -2.96 -0.21
CA MET A 537 22.76 -3.08 -1.53
C MET A 537 22.41 -4.40 -2.22
N SER A 538 22.21 -5.48 -1.47
CA SER A 538 21.77 -6.74 -2.06
C SER A 538 20.39 -6.60 -2.71
N TRP A 539 19.49 -5.87 -2.06
CA TRP A 539 18.17 -5.53 -2.62
C TRP A 539 18.29 -4.59 -3.81
N LEU A 540 19.04 -3.49 -3.68
CA LEU A 540 19.18 -2.50 -4.76
C LEU A 540 19.87 -3.07 -6.01
N THR A 541 20.85 -3.96 -5.84
CA THR A 541 21.52 -4.65 -6.95
C THR A 541 20.58 -5.62 -7.64
N GLN A 542 19.86 -6.48 -6.89
CA GLN A 542 18.87 -7.38 -7.50
C GLN A 542 17.79 -6.61 -8.26
N TYR A 543 17.31 -5.49 -7.72
CA TYR A 543 16.34 -4.63 -8.42
C TYR A 543 16.95 -3.96 -9.66
N HIS A 544 18.19 -3.49 -9.58
CA HIS A 544 18.90 -2.88 -10.71
C HIS A 544 19.09 -3.85 -11.87
N ASP A 545 19.52 -5.07 -11.57
CA ASP A 545 19.87 -6.09 -12.57
C ASP A 545 18.63 -6.69 -13.25
N HIS A 546 17.49 -6.73 -12.55
CA HIS A 546 16.28 -7.44 -13.02
C HIS A 546 15.07 -6.57 -13.35
N CYS A 547 15.03 -5.31 -12.91
CA CYS A 547 13.85 -4.45 -13.10
C CYS A 547 14.21 -3.13 -13.78
N GLN A 548 14.85 -2.21 -13.06
CA GLN A 548 15.20 -0.88 -13.57
C GLN A 548 16.47 -0.36 -12.91
N GLU A 549 17.31 0.30 -13.71
CA GLU A 549 18.58 0.85 -13.26
C GLU A 549 18.39 1.86 -12.12
N ILE A 550 18.90 1.54 -10.91
CA ILE A 550 18.82 2.43 -9.75
C ILE A 550 20.16 2.77 -9.08
N LEU A 551 21.20 1.95 -9.23
CA LEU A 551 22.46 2.11 -8.48
C LEU A 551 23.18 3.44 -8.72
N GLY A 552 23.01 4.06 -9.89
CA GLY A 552 23.57 5.38 -10.19
C GLY A 552 22.99 6.53 -9.35
N HIS A 553 21.86 6.30 -8.67
CA HIS A 553 21.16 7.31 -7.88
C HIS A 553 21.62 7.37 -6.41
N VAL A 554 22.50 6.46 -5.96
CA VAL A 554 22.88 6.34 -4.55
C VAL A 554 24.40 6.33 -4.34
N SER A 555 24.84 6.92 -3.24
CA SER A 555 26.20 6.81 -2.71
C SER A 555 26.11 6.34 -1.26
N LEU A 556 26.38 5.05 -1.04
CA LEU A 556 26.20 4.40 0.25
C LEU A 556 27.27 4.82 1.26
N ILE A 557 26.82 5.23 2.44
CA ILE A 557 27.60 5.33 3.68
C ILE A 557 27.04 4.27 4.65
N PRO A 558 27.71 3.14 4.86
CA PRO A 558 27.20 2.11 5.76
C PRO A 558 27.06 2.63 7.20
N ASN A 559 25.87 2.45 7.81
CA ASN A 559 25.55 2.98 9.14
C ASN A 559 26.60 2.63 10.20
N ARG A 560 27.19 1.43 10.13
CA ARG A 560 28.24 0.97 11.07
C ARG A 560 29.49 1.87 11.12
N PHE A 561 29.79 2.61 10.05
CA PHE A 561 30.96 3.51 10.02
C PHE A 561 30.71 4.87 10.67
N LEU A 562 29.48 5.11 11.13
CA LEU A 562 29.07 6.31 11.85
C LEU A 562 28.91 6.05 13.36
N CYS A 563 29.24 4.84 13.83
CA CYS A 563 29.26 4.51 15.25
C CYS A 563 30.53 5.05 15.92
N GLU A 564 30.45 5.41 17.21
CA GLU A 564 31.54 6.02 17.98
C GLU A 564 32.85 5.21 17.97
N ASN A 565 32.76 3.88 17.98
CA ASN A 565 33.90 2.95 17.95
C ASN A 565 34.03 2.23 16.60
N ALA A 566 33.66 2.89 15.51
CA ALA A 566 33.74 2.28 14.18
C ALA A 566 35.19 2.05 13.73
N GLU A 567 35.40 0.96 13.00
CA GLU A 567 36.65 0.76 12.25
C GLU A 567 36.93 1.92 11.31
N THR A 568 38.22 2.16 11.04
CA THR A 568 38.64 3.23 10.15
C THR A 568 38.01 3.04 8.76
N PRO A 569 37.14 3.96 8.30
CA PRO A 569 36.46 3.80 7.02
C PRO A 569 37.45 3.90 5.86
N ARG A 570 37.14 3.20 4.76
CA ARG A 570 37.88 3.30 3.50
C ARG A 570 37.94 4.77 3.03
N PRO A 571 38.99 5.20 2.29
CA PRO A 571 39.15 6.59 1.87
C PRO A 571 37.92 7.19 1.17
N ARG A 572 37.26 6.40 0.30
CA ARG A 572 36.01 6.81 -0.37
C ARG A 572 34.89 7.09 0.63
N THR A 573 34.65 6.19 1.59
CA THR A 573 33.62 6.36 2.62
C THR A 573 33.91 7.56 3.51
N ARG A 574 35.18 7.80 3.86
CA ARG A 574 35.60 8.99 4.61
C ARG A 574 35.25 10.29 3.87
N SER A 575 35.52 10.34 2.56
CA SER A 575 35.17 11.49 1.71
C SER A 575 33.64 11.70 1.64
N LEU A 576 32.86 10.63 1.54
CA LEU A 576 31.39 10.73 1.58
C LEU A 576 30.87 11.24 2.93
N ILE A 577 31.46 10.82 4.05
CA ILE A 577 31.12 11.33 5.39
C ILE A 577 31.47 12.82 5.52
N GLN A 578 32.63 13.25 5.01
CA GLN A 578 32.97 14.69 4.98
C GLN A 578 31.98 15.48 4.11
N THR A 579 31.54 14.90 3.00
CA THR A 579 30.53 15.48 2.12
C THR A 579 29.18 15.61 2.82
N LEU A 580 28.75 14.57 3.55
CA LEU A 580 27.54 14.56 4.39
C LEU A 580 27.56 15.73 5.39
N LEU A 581 28.64 15.86 6.15
CA LEU A 581 28.76 16.90 7.18
C LEU A 581 28.78 18.30 6.57
N LYS A 582 29.49 18.49 5.45
CA LYS A 582 29.58 19.79 4.77
C LYS A 582 28.27 20.19 4.10
N GLN A 583 27.61 19.27 3.39
CA GLN A 583 26.39 19.59 2.63
C GLN A 583 25.20 19.92 3.55
N ASN A 584 25.11 19.27 4.70
CA ASN A 584 24.01 19.47 5.65
C ASN A 584 24.37 20.40 6.82
N ASP A 585 25.51 21.08 6.74
CA ASP A 585 26.05 21.96 7.79
C ASP A 585 26.05 21.34 9.20
N LEU A 586 26.49 20.08 9.26
CA LEU A 586 26.56 19.30 10.49
C LEU A 586 27.95 19.40 11.11
N GLN A 587 27.96 19.55 12.43
CA GLN A 587 29.16 19.33 13.24
C GLN A 587 29.45 17.83 13.34
N GLN A 588 28.39 17.01 13.47
CA GLN A 588 28.51 15.58 13.70
C GLN A 588 27.25 14.84 13.24
N PHE A 589 27.43 13.62 12.72
CA PHE A 589 26.38 12.65 12.49
C PHE A 589 26.86 11.30 13.03
N GLN A 590 26.12 10.72 13.98
CA GLN A 590 26.44 9.45 14.62
C GLN A 590 25.29 8.47 14.50
N THR A 591 25.62 7.19 14.52
CA THR A 591 24.66 6.08 14.61
C THR A 591 25.00 5.20 15.81
N CYS A 592 24.01 4.44 16.28
CA CYS A 592 24.23 3.37 17.25
C CYS A 592 23.40 2.16 16.85
N ALA A 593 23.89 0.96 17.17
CA ALA A 593 23.08 -0.24 17.04
C ALA A 593 21.93 -0.20 18.07
N VAL A 594 20.73 -0.55 17.63
CA VAL A 594 19.53 -0.56 18.47
C VAL A 594 18.95 -1.97 18.62
N ARG A 595 18.07 -2.16 19.61
CA ARG A 595 17.58 -3.48 20.01
C ARG A 595 16.28 -3.81 19.26
N HIS A 596 16.41 -4.26 18.02
CA HIS A 596 15.29 -4.64 17.16
C HIS A 596 15.64 -5.87 16.28
N CYS A 597 15.92 -5.68 15.00
CA CYS A 597 16.46 -6.71 14.12
C CYS A 597 17.98 -6.55 13.93
N ARG A 598 18.62 -7.53 13.27
CA ARG A 598 20.07 -7.47 13.02
C ARG A 598 20.40 -6.31 12.08
N ASN A 599 21.40 -5.51 12.45
CA ASN A 599 21.79 -4.28 11.74
C ASN A 599 20.68 -3.20 11.76
N ALA A 600 19.92 -3.11 12.84
CA ALA A 600 19.08 -1.94 13.11
C ALA A 600 19.87 -0.82 13.78
N PHE A 601 19.62 0.41 13.37
CA PHE A 601 20.30 1.60 13.88
C PHE A 601 19.35 2.74 14.23
N GLY A 602 19.68 3.43 15.31
CA GLY A 602 19.22 4.80 15.58
C GLY A 602 20.32 5.79 15.20
N CYS A 603 19.96 7.06 14.98
CA CYS A 603 20.92 8.11 14.65
C CYS A 603 20.75 9.37 15.50
N SER A 604 21.81 10.15 15.57
CA SER A 604 21.85 11.45 16.23
C SER A 604 22.77 12.38 15.45
N PHE A 605 22.33 13.60 15.19
CA PHE A 605 23.15 14.58 14.49
C PHE A 605 23.02 15.98 15.08
N ARG A 606 24.16 16.69 15.13
CA ARG A 606 24.28 18.04 15.66
C ARG A 606 24.61 19.00 14.52
N HIS A 607 23.78 20.02 14.37
CA HIS A 607 23.97 21.08 13.39
C HIS A 607 24.90 22.17 13.94
N ARG A 608 25.63 22.89 13.07
CA ARG A 608 26.54 23.96 13.51
C ARG A 608 25.84 25.13 14.19
N ALA A 609 24.56 25.32 13.90
CA ALA A 609 23.70 26.30 14.58
C ALA A 609 23.31 25.90 16.03
N GLY A 610 23.79 24.76 16.54
CA GLY A 610 23.70 24.37 17.96
C GLY A 610 22.62 23.34 18.28
N TRP A 611 21.57 23.23 17.46
CA TRP A 611 20.50 22.24 17.68
C TRP A 611 20.95 20.80 17.37
N LYS A 612 20.29 19.83 18.02
CA LYS A 612 20.58 18.40 17.89
C LYS A 612 19.29 17.60 17.76
N LEU A 613 19.25 16.66 16.82
CA LEU A 613 18.12 15.74 16.62
C LEU A 613 18.57 14.29 16.82
N ALA A 614 17.80 13.53 17.58
CA ALA A 614 17.94 12.09 17.73
C ALA A 614 16.72 11.37 17.14
N PHE A 615 16.95 10.26 16.43
CA PHE A 615 15.92 9.43 15.82
C PHE A 615 16.18 7.96 16.18
N SER A 616 15.18 7.29 16.73
CA SER A 616 15.34 5.94 17.28
C SER A 616 15.46 4.86 16.20
N GLY A 617 14.79 5.03 15.05
CA GLY A 617 14.33 3.87 14.27
C GLY A 617 13.38 3.00 15.10
N ASP A 618 13.31 1.71 14.81
CA ASP A 618 12.58 0.75 15.64
C ASP A 618 13.51 0.17 16.70
N THR A 619 13.06 0.15 17.96
CA THR A 619 13.89 -0.33 19.06
C THR A 619 13.09 -0.56 20.33
N MET A 620 13.45 -1.62 21.06
CA MET A 620 13.24 -1.66 22.52
C MET A 620 14.06 -0.56 23.22
N PRO A 621 13.79 -0.22 24.48
CA PRO A 621 14.62 0.72 25.24
C PRO A 621 16.13 0.44 25.11
N CYS A 622 16.87 1.44 24.62
CA CYS A 622 18.26 1.32 24.23
C CYS A 622 19.12 2.45 24.81
N GLU A 623 19.99 2.10 25.77
CA GLU A 623 20.91 3.05 26.42
C GLU A 623 21.93 3.66 25.43
N ALA A 624 22.28 2.95 24.35
CA ALA A 624 23.19 3.48 23.33
C ALA A 624 22.57 4.68 22.58
N LEU A 625 21.26 4.62 22.32
CA LEU A 625 20.52 5.75 21.74
C LEU A 625 20.53 6.94 22.70
N GLY A 626 20.26 6.70 23.99
CA GLY A 626 20.37 7.71 25.05
C GLY A 626 21.74 8.41 25.09
N ARG A 627 22.83 7.64 24.95
CA ARG A 627 24.20 8.20 24.92
C ARG A 627 24.45 9.09 23.70
N ILE A 628 24.21 8.59 22.48
CA ILE A 628 24.46 9.40 21.27
C ILE A 628 23.49 10.58 21.17
N GLY A 629 22.29 10.44 21.74
CA GLY A 629 21.23 11.44 21.74
C GLY A 629 21.34 12.48 22.86
N ARG A 630 22.25 12.31 23.83
CA ARG A 630 22.34 13.17 25.03
C ARG A 630 22.23 14.67 24.71
N ASP A 631 21.36 15.37 25.46
CA ASP A 631 21.06 16.79 25.29
C ASP A 631 20.54 17.11 23.87
N ALA A 632 19.68 16.25 23.32
CA ALA A 632 19.01 16.48 22.06
C ALA A 632 17.93 17.56 22.21
N THR A 633 17.88 18.48 21.25
CA THR A 633 16.79 19.46 21.15
C THR A 633 15.47 18.77 20.80
N LEU A 634 15.53 17.72 19.98
CA LEU A 634 14.37 16.91 19.61
C LEU A 634 14.77 15.44 19.55
N LEU A 635 14.05 14.60 20.30
CA LEU A 635 14.04 13.16 20.12
C LEU A 635 12.78 12.75 19.37
N ILE A 636 12.92 12.07 18.24
CA ILE A 636 11.83 11.37 17.57
C ILE A 636 11.98 9.88 17.92
N HIS A 637 11.08 9.36 18.74
CA HIS A 637 11.15 8.00 19.25
C HIS A 637 9.95 7.17 18.80
N GLU A 638 10.17 5.91 18.42
CA GLU A 638 9.11 4.94 18.18
C GLU A 638 8.33 4.67 19.48
N ALA A 639 7.02 4.58 19.37
CA ALA A 639 6.11 4.25 20.45
C ALA A 639 5.06 3.28 19.91
N THR A 640 5.54 2.14 19.42
CA THR A 640 4.74 1.22 18.62
C THR A 640 3.57 0.68 19.40
N LEU A 641 3.79 0.27 20.65
CA LEU A 641 2.75 -0.30 21.51
C LEU A 641 2.29 0.68 22.59
N GLU A 642 1.03 0.53 23.00
CA GLU A 642 0.49 1.20 24.18
C GLU A 642 1.04 0.56 25.45
N ASP A 643 0.95 1.29 26.57
CA ASP A 643 1.30 0.75 27.88
C ASP A 643 0.32 -0.36 28.31
N GLY A 644 0.81 -1.36 29.04
CA GLY A 644 0.07 -2.61 29.33
C GLY A 644 0.28 -3.73 28.30
N LEU A 645 1.07 -3.49 27.25
CA LEU A 645 1.50 -4.49 26.26
C LEU A 645 3.01 -4.69 26.25
N GLU A 646 3.66 -4.59 27.41
CA GLU A 646 5.11 -4.70 27.56
C GLU A 646 5.64 -6.03 27.05
N ASP A 647 4.91 -7.13 27.27
CA ASP A 647 5.29 -8.47 26.77
C ASP A 647 5.23 -8.54 25.23
N GLU A 648 4.18 -7.98 24.61
CA GLU A 648 4.07 -7.93 23.14
C GLU A 648 5.13 -6.98 22.55
N ALA A 649 5.50 -5.91 23.27
CA ALA A 649 6.54 -4.98 22.88
C ALA A 649 7.92 -5.66 22.93
N LEU A 650 8.17 -6.45 23.98
CA LEU A 650 9.38 -7.25 24.13
C LEU A 650 9.49 -8.30 23.01
N ASP A 651 8.42 -9.04 22.75
CA ASP A 651 8.38 -10.10 21.73
C ASP A 651 8.61 -9.55 20.32
N LYS A 652 7.96 -8.43 20.00
CA LYS A 652 8.11 -7.77 18.69
C LYS A 652 9.32 -6.84 18.63
N ARG A 653 10.01 -6.65 19.75
CA ARG A 653 11.20 -5.80 19.91
C ARG A 653 10.97 -4.33 19.56
N HIS A 654 9.90 -3.77 20.11
CA HIS A 654 9.54 -2.37 20.05
C HIS A 654 9.46 -1.74 21.45
N SER A 655 9.17 -0.45 21.51
CA SER A 655 8.91 0.26 22.77
C SER A 655 7.41 0.48 23.01
N THR A 656 7.02 0.49 24.29
CA THR A 656 5.75 1.12 24.68
C THR A 656 5.88 2.64 24.73
N THR A 657 4.75 3.34 24.90
CA THR A 657 4.72 4.80 25.03
C THR A 657 5.54 5.30 26.22
N SER A 658 5.31 4.74 27.42
CA SER A 658 6.07 5.14 28.63
C SER A 658 7.55 4.79 28.54
N GLN A 659 7.89 3.67 27.90
CA GLN A 659 9.28 3.28 27.64
C GLN A 659 10.02 4.28 26.75
N ALA A 660 9.37 4.74 25.66
CA ALA A 660 9.91 5.75 24.77
C ALA A 660 10.15 7.09 25.49
N ILE A 661 9.18 7.53 26.31
CA ILE A 661 9.29 8.73 27.13
C ILE A 661 10.46 8.60 28.13
N ALA A 662 10.58 7.47 28.82
CA ALA A 662 11.64 7.23 29.79
C ALA A 662 13.05 7.30 29.16
N VAL A 663 13.22 6.79 27.93
CA VAL A 663 14.47 6.95 27.16
C VAL A 663 14.75 8.42 26.88
N GLY A 664 13.75 9.20 26.47
CA GLY A 664 13.91 10.63 26.21
C GLY A 664 14.24 11.45 27.45
N VAL A 665 13.63 11.14 28.59
CA VAL A 665 13.94 11.77 29.88
C VAL A 665 15.39 11.48 30.29
N LYS A 666 15.83 10.21 30.20
CA LYS A 666 17.23 9.83 30.48
C LYS A 666 18.23 10.46 29.50
N MET A 667 17.82 10.66 28.25
CA MET A 667 18.60 11.37 27.23
C MET A 667 18.78 12.86 27.55
N ASN A 668 18.04 13.40 28.52
CA ASN A 668 17.90 14.83 28.74
C ASN A 668 17.47 15.55 27.45
N ALA A 669 16.50 14.97 26.73
CA ALA A 669 15.96 15.59 25.54
C ALA A 669 15.09 16.81 25.93
N ASP A 670 15.26 17.93 25.23
CA ASP A 670 14.45 19.13 25.44
C ASP A 670 12.98 18.87 25.08
N PHE A 671 12.75 18.05 24.06
CA PHE A 671 11.43 17.62 23.61
C PHE A 671 11.44 16.21 23.03
N ILE A 672 10.38 15.45 23.29
CA ILE A 672 10.19 14.06 22.86
C ILE A 672 8.95 14.00 21.98
N LEU A 673 9.12 13.56 20.74
CA LEU A 673 8.02 13.33 19.82
C LEU A 673 7.86 11.84 19.57
N LEU A 674 6.67 11.33 19.91
CA LEU A 674 6.29 9.94 19.70
C LEU A 674 5.89 9.72 18.24
N ASN A 675 6.36 8.61 17.66
CA ASN A 675 6.16 8.26 16.26
C ASN A 675 6.02 6.73 16.09
N HIS A 676 5.79 6.28 14.85
CA HIS A 676 5.78 4.85 14.48
C HIS A 676 4.76 4.04 15.30
N PHE A 677 3.50 4.48 15.31
CA PHE A 677 2.45 3.86 16.10
C PHE A 677 1.93 2.58 15.46
N SER A 678 1.60 1.57 16.27
CA SER A 678 0.91 0.37 15.75
C SER A 678 -0.44 0.75 15.15
N GLN A 679 -0.70 0.16 14.01
CA GLN A 679 -1.94 0.34 13.26
C GLN A 679 -3.17 -0.28 13.95
N ARG A 680 -2.99 -1.00 15.06
CA ARG A 680 -4.10 -1.50 15.90
C ARG A 680 -4.80 -0.37 16.65
N TYR A 681 -4.08 0.73 16.87
CA TYR A 681 -4.53 1.89 17.60
C TYR A 681 -5.11 2.91 16.63
N ALA A 682 -6.23 3.48 17.02
CA ALA A 682 -6.96 4.45 16.22
C ALA A 682 -6.17 5.76 16.10
N LYS A 683 -6.80 6.82 15.57
CA LYS A 683 -6.17 8.04 15.07
C LYS A 683 -5.22 8.73 16.05
N ILE A 684 -5.30 8.44 17.35
CA ILE A 684 -4.43 8.96 18.41
C ILE A 684 -4.06 7.82 19.38
N PRO A 685 -2.80 7.74 19.88
CA PRO A 685 -2.45 6.76 20.92
C PRO A 685 -3.08 7.14 22.27
N LEU A 686 -3.27 6.15 23.15
CA LEU A 686 -3.70 6.39 24.53
C LEU A 686 -2.59 7.09 25.31
N PHE A 687 -3.00 8.03 26.17
CA PHE A 687 -2.10 8.80 27.01
C PHE A 687 -2.48 8.68 28.47
N SER A 688 -1.49 8.76 29.36
CA SER A 688 -1.77 9.15 30.74
C SER A 688 -2.40 10.55 30.76
N GLN A 689 -3.23 10.83 31.75
CA GLN A 689 -3.89 12.14 31.89
C GLN A 689 -2.88 13.29 32.01
N ASP A 690 -1.67 12.99 32.48
CA ASP A 690 -0.58 13.94 32.73
C ASP A 690 0.65 13.65 31.84
N LEU A 691 0.53 13.83 30.53
CA LEU A 691 1.72 13.86 29.68
C LEU A 691 2.62 15.04 30.09
N ASP A 692 3.92 14.76 30.27
CA ASP A 692 4.94 15.79 30.48
C ASP A 692 4.82 16.85 29.37
N GLN A 693 4.94 18.14 29.74
CA GLN A 693 4.89 19.28 28.80
C GLN A 693 6.00 19.24 27.74
N ARG A 694 6.91 18.26 27.81
CA ARG A 694 7.96 18.00 26.82
C ARG A 694 7.63 16.86 25.85
N VAL A 695 6.41 16.31 25.88
CA VAL A 695 6.00 15.20 25.02
C VAL A 695 4.95 15.63 24.00
N GLY A 696 5.13 15.23 22.74
CA GLY A 696 4.17 15.43 21.66
C GLY A 696 3.97 14.16 20.82
N VAL A 697 2.92 14.17 20.00
CA VAL A 697 2.54 13.06 19.13
C VAL A 697 2.55 13.49 17.68
N SER A 698 3.18 12.68 16.83
CA SER A 698 3.21 12.92 15.40
C SER A 698 1.93 12.44 14.70
N PHE A 699 1.57 13.16 13.65
CA PHE A 699 0.52 12.81 12.70
C PHE A 699 1.09 12.89 11.29
N ASP A 700 0.57 12.09 10.37
CA ASP A 700 0.87 12.26 8.95
C ASP A 700 0.60 13.72 8.53
N HIS A 701 1.50 14.30 7.74
CA HIS A 701 1.54 15.70 7.31
C HIS A 701 1.71 16.76 8.40
N MET A 702 1.93 16.36 9.65
CA MET A 702 2.33 17.32 10.67
C MET A 702 3.66 17.95 10.28
N ARG A 703 3.75 19.27 10.30
CA ARG A 703 4.99 20.04 10.13
C ARG A 703 5.25 20.86 11.39
N VAL A 704 6.48 20.91 11.88
CA VAL A 704 6.79 21.62 13.12
C VAL A 704 8.22 22.15 13.11
N GLY A 705 8.37 23.42 13.48
CA GLY A 705 9.67 24.04 13.79
C GLY A 705 10.13 23.71 15.21
N LEU A 706 11.43 23.82 15.50
CA LEU A 706 11.95 23.54 16.85
C LEU A 706 11.41 24.51 17.92
N ASP A 707 11.12 25.75 17.54
CA ASP A 707 10.51 26.76 18.41
C ASP A 707 9.01 26.50 18.68
N GLU A 708 8.34 25.74 17.81
CA GLU A 708 6.93 25.38 17.93
C GLU A 708 6.69 24.12 18.77
N LEU A 709 7.72 23.34 19.11
CA LEU A 709 7.57 22.06 19.82
C LEU A 709 6.79 22.20 21.14
N LYS A 710 7.05 23.27 21.90
CA LYS A 710 6.38 23.55 23.18
C LYS A 710 4.90 23.92 23.03
N LEU A 711 4.42 24.14 21.80
CA LEU A 711 3.01 24.37 21.51
C LEU A 711 2.23 23.05 21.42
N LEU A 712 2.87 21.95 21.03
CA LEU A 712 2.19 20.67 20.78
C LEU A 712 1.39 20.13 21.97
N PRO A 713 1.89 20.15 23.23
CA PRO A 713 1.11 19.69 24.37
C PRO A 713 -0.16 20.53 24.58
N ARG A 714 -0.15 21.80 24.17
CA ARG A 714 -1.30 22.70 24.30
C ARG A 714 -2.40 22.40 23.30
N LEU A 715 -2.11 21.63 22.25
CA LEU A 715 -3.10 21.17 21.26
C LEU A 715 -3.81 19.89 21.70
N LEU A 716 -3.29 19.20 22.74
CA LEU A 716 -3.82 17.91 23.20
C LEU A 716 -5.31 17.95 23.60
N PRO A 717 -5.84 18.97 24.30
CA PRO A 717 -7.26 19.01 24.62
C PRO A 717 -8.16 18.97 23.37
N ALA A 718 -7.86 19.79 22.37
CA ALA A 718 -8.60 19.79 21.10
C ALA A 718 -8.43 18.48 20.32
N LEU A 719 -7.23 17.88 20.34
CA LEU A 719 -6.98 16.57 19.72
C LEU A 719 -7.78 15.45 20.41
N LYS A 720 -7.81 15.45 21.76
CA LYS A 720 -8.61 14.50 22.55
C LYS A 720 -10.10 14.65 22.27
N ALA A 721 -10.60 15.89 22.17
CA ALA A 721 -11.99 16.13 21.80
C ALA A 721 -12.31 15.62 20.39
N LEU A 722 -11.44 15.89 19.40
CA LEU A 722 -11.63 15.45 18.02
C LEU A 722 -11.68 13.91 17.87
N PHE A 723 -10.91 13.20 18.70
CA PHE A 723 -10.76 11.75 18.64
C PHE A 723 -11.38 11.05 19.85
N ALA A 724 -12.35 11.66 20.54
CA ALA A 724 -12.91 11.13 21.78
C ALA A 724 -13.51 9.72 21.60
N GLU A 725 -14.28 9.49 20.54
CA GLU A 725 -14.85 8.17 20.22
C GLU A 725 -13.76 7.12 19.95
N ASP A 726 -12.70 7.51 19.23
CA ASP A 726 -11.57 6.62 18.93
C ASP A 726 -10.79 6.25 20.20
N ILE A 727 -10.68 7.18 21.16
CA ILE A 727 -10.05 6.97 22.48
C ILE A 727 -10.91 6.03 23.33
N GLU A 728 -12.22 6.30 23.42
CA GLU A 728 -13.15 5.46 24.20
C GLU A 728 -13.13 4.01 23.70
N GLU A 729 -13.17 3.78 22.37
CA GLU A 729 -13.07 2.42 21.82
C GLU A 729 -11.76 1.72 22.22
N MET A 730 -10.66 2.46 22.32
CA MET A 730 -9.36 1.93 22.73
C MET A 730 -9.31 1.57 24.22
N GLU A 731 -9.85 2.42 25.09
CA GLU A 731 -9.99 2.16 26.53
C GLU A 731 -10.82 0.90 26.75
N ASP A 732 -11.96 0.79 26.05
CA ASP A 732 -12.85 -0.37 26.09
C ASP A 732 -12.14 -1.68 25.71
N ARG A 733 -11.26 -1.62 24.70
CA ARG A 733 -10.43 -2.76 24.27
C ARG A 733 -9.35 -3.10 25.30
N ARG A 734 -8.76 -2.09 25.94
CA ARG A 734 -7.79 -2.27 27.03
C ARG A 734 -8.43 -2.95 28.23
N ASP A 735 -9.57 -2.45 28.71
CA ASP A 735 -10.28 -3.01 29.86
C ASP A 735 -10.69 -4.46 29.62
N ARG A 736 -11.18 -4.78 28.41
CA ARG A 736 -11.49 -6.17 28.02
C ARG A 736 -10.27 -7.09 28.02
N ARG A 737 -9.06 -6.56 27.77
CA ARG A 737 -7.81 -7.34 27.85
C ARG A 737 -7.39 -7.53 29.29
N GLU A 738 -7.44 -6.48 30.10
CA GLU A 738 -7.13 -6.56 31.53
C GLU A 738 -8.07 -7.56 32.25
N LEU A 739 -9.38 -7.53 31.96
CA LEU A 739 -10.33 -8.53 32.48
C LEU A 739 -10.01 -9.97 32.04
N LYS A 740 -9.53 -10.16 30.80
CA LYS A 740 -9.14 -11.50 30.31
C LYS A 740 -7.84 -11.97 30.95
N GLY A 741 -6.90 -11.06 31.21
CA GLY A 741 -5.67 -11.33 31.97
C GLY A 741 -5.99 -11.76 33.39
N LEU A 742 -6.86 -11.02 34.09
CA LEU A 742 -7.31 -11.31 35.46
C LEU A 742 -8.06 -12.65 35.57
N ARG A 743 -8.88 -13.01 34.58
CA ARG A 743 -9.53 -14.34 34.53
C ARG A 743 -8.60 -15.48 34.15
N GLY A 744 -7.46 -15.17 33.53
CA GLY A 744 -6.39 -16.14 33.23
C GLY A 744 -5.42 -16.36 34.39
N SER A 745 -5.27 -15.36 35.28
CA SER A 745 -4.42 -15.43 36.47
C SER A 745 -5.18 -15.80 37.76
N GLY A 746 -6.51 -15.68 37.79
CA GLY A 746 -7.35 -16.01 38.95
C GLY A 746 -7.90 -17.45 39.00
N GLY A 747 -7.21 -18.41 38.37
CA GLY A 747 -7.69 -19.78 38.20
C GLY A 747 -6.67 -20.85 38.54
N ASP A 748 -5.83 -20.63 39.55
CA ASP A 748 -5.16 -21.72 40.27
C ASP A 748 -4.77 -21.24 41.68
N GLY A 749 -5.59 -21.56 42.67
CA GLY A 749 -5.35 -21.13 44.05
C GLY A 749 -6.55 -21.39 44.97
N GLY A 750 -6.56 -22.57 45.59
CA GLY A 750 -7.32 -22.83 46.83
C GLY A 750 -8.44 -23.88 46.70
N ASP A 751 -8.08 -25.15 46.90
CA ASP A 751 -8.55 -26.00 48.03
C ASP A 751 -8.77 -27.47 47.65
N GLY A 752 -8.05 -28.36 48.34
CA GLY A 752 -8.31 -29.81 48.39
C GLY A 752 -7.05 -30.66 48.58
N GLU A 753 -6.58 -30.77 49.83
CA GLU A 753 -5.64 -31.79 50.29
C GLU A 753 -6.15 -33.22 49.99
N ASP A 754 -5.26 -34.10 49.49
CA ASP A 754 -5.03 -35.48 49.95
C ASP A 754 -4.41 -36.36 48.84
N GLY A 755 -3.33 -37.07 49.18
CA GLY A 755 -2.94 -38.32 48.51
C GLY A 755 -1.57 -38.35 47.82
N GLU A 756 -0.65 -39.07 48.45
CA GLU A 756 0.67 -39.51 47.98
C GLU A 756 0.66 -40.17 46.58
N ASP A 757 1.66 -39.89 45.73
CA ASP A 757 2.69 -40.87 45.35
C ASP A 757 3.71 -40.38 44.28
N GLY A 758 4.97 -40.65 44.60
CA GLY A 758 6.16 -40.94 43.79
C GLY A 758 6.29 -40.63 42.28
N GLN A 759 7.36 -39.87 42.00
CA GLN A 759 8.47 -40.18 41.06
C GLN A 759 8.44 -39.69 39.58
N PRO A 760 9.64 -39.49 38.95
CA PRO A 760 9.96 -38.23 38.26
C PRO A 760 10.36 -38.35 36.77
N ASN A 761 10.63 -37.18 36.17
CA ASN A 761 11.67 -36.93 35.16
C ASN A 761 11.31 -37.12 33.66
N ARG A 762 11.39 -36.05 32.86
CA ARG A 762 12.50 -35.81 31.90
C ARG A 762 12.28 -34.57 31.01
N ARG A 763 13.30 -33.72 30.99
CA ARG A 763 13.60 -32.71 29.97
C ARG A 763 13.94 -33.36 28.61
N LEU A 764 13.80 -32.56 27.55
CA LEU A 764 14.71 -32.35 26.40
C LEU A 764 14.00 -32.45 25.03
N GLY A 765 14.30 -31.46 24.18
CA GLY A 765 13.96 -31.41 22.76
C GLY A 765 13.83 -29.98 22.25
#